data_AF-A0A850MBI7-F1
#
_entry.id   AF-A0A850MBI7-F1
#
_cell.length_a   1.000
_cell.length_b   1.000
_cell.length_c   1.000
_cell.angle_alpha   90.00
_cell.angle_beta   90.00
_cell.angle_gamma   90.00
#
_symmetry.space_group_name_H-M   'P 1'
#
loop_
_entity.id
_entity.type
_entity.pdbx_description
1 polymer ?
#
loop_
_entity_poly.entity_id
_entity_poly.type
_entity_poly.pdbx_seq_one_letter_code
_entity_poly.pdbx_strand_id
1 'polypeptide(L)'
;MDEKALKKLMDEKKYNEVFSQLKDHIQENPTDKGAKKLFDKFQNDYKKREQKEVIASVDSKIGFHLYDEALPLIEEYLGFIPDDKKALQLKEKIIQEKVKYEIDSGYKGAKEQYDLQNYSEALKILNPLVKQYKNEQKLLKLKEQVEKDKWQAQYNKWESEARQSLQNEQFDEALKKAEMILKRESSNKTILKLREKILDEQKKTKKKKLWDEINTQIKIENFSIAVKCIKELLEIDPNDSKASKLQSTIIEKETKNLLKNVVELAKAELKAYKFADAIQALEVLSDDLQSDQEVMSLKEKIMAEEKKFLLSNLISTAKKLIKDKKYEAALERIDEALKISDNMSKEAIALKTDIQKKTRKDKIEKFFEILPVYQKNKSYEEALDVVNQILELDPEHSKALKLKSSFEKELGRVPEAVEKPAKVPAEEKAPSTPGEVQVLREYDYIGGDIRFKVAIRNYTETAITNLTVVLNITEQYTIESLTKQVPYLAPGETRGVDFKLTPMACGQSKVFGSVTYSDAFGEPHSVTVKPKTISIKCPLVVPEDSSRKEIDKWLKSQLKSTCSVELGNIPREQGFKIANAQIAALDLHNVLMEEKKLLSEFLGVAKVTQNKILVRATALEDKIQMDVFTDDMKSATGILAYIRNLVQIAMKVQADLQIKEEKIGIQILDAFEIIGRLTKLCDLCQIRGAVKDGVLILNELAGQIESSYLKGELFAVITNWKEKFEKQKGEQCSEEMANNLEYYAINWIKIAHKITQSKYGVYKETFDSSSSSASKNLEERINSIADEIHALENAYLNTILKYLMIIHKENGLVLYTQGFGSMEFDSDLVGGFLTAIQSFGVEISQKETPVTKLAYKDFELELKDGDFVRTAIVLAGKGTDLIRERLSSFMTDFEKKFKSTLKKWDGNIDAFQKLQPKVNKAFNIEVAE
;
A
#
# COMPACT_ATOMS: atom_id res chain seq x y z
N MET A 1 36.25 52.15 -61.79
CA MET A 1 34.95 51.54 -62.19
C MET A 1 34.75 51.78 -63.68
N ASP A 2 34.50 50.72 -64.47
CA ASP A 2 34.29 50.83 -65.92
C ASP A 2 32.81 51.09 -66.24
N GLU A 3 32.46 52.35 -66.57
CA GLU A 3 31.10 52.74 -66.93
C GLU A 3 30.57 51.97 -68.16
N LYS A 4 31.44 51.54 -69.09
CA LYS A 4 31.01 50.79 -70.29
C LYS A 4 30.58 49.37 -69.93
N ALA A 5 31.28 48.72 -69.00
CA ALA A 5 30.92 47.38 -68.52
C ALA A 5 29.57 47.41 -67.77
N LEU A 6 29.37 48.38 -66.87
CA LEU A 6 28.10 48.53 -66.15
C LEU A 6 26.93 48.88 -67.08
N LYS A 7 27.16 49.71 -68.10
CA LYS A 7 26.14 50.02 -69.11
C LYS A 7 25.74 48.78 -69.93
N LYS A 8 26.70 47.91 -70.26
CA LYS A 8 26.42 46.64 -70.92
C LYS A 8 25.52 45.74 -70.06
N LEU A 9 25.80 45.65 -68.76
CA LEU A 9 24.97 44.88 -67.82
C LEU A 9 23.55 45.47 -67.66
N MET A 10 23.42 46.80 -67.69
CA MET A 10 22.11 47.48 -67.72
C MET A 10 21.31 47.15 -68.98
N ASP A 11 21.96 47.02 -70.13
CA ASP A 11 21.32 46.65 -71.39
C ASP A 11 21.00 45.13 -71.47
N GLU A 12 21.76 44.29 -70.76
CA GLU A 12 21.46 42.87 -70.53
C GLU A 12 20.39 42.61 -69.44
N LYS A 13 19.76 43.68 -68.89
CA LYS A 13 18.78 43.62 -67.79
C LYS A 13 19.31 42.98 -66.49
N LYS A 14 20.63 42.93 -66.29
CA LYS A 14 21.26 42.42 -65.06
C LYS A 14 21.34 43.50 -63.99
N TYR A 15 20.17 44.04 -63.61
CA TYR A 15 20.07 45.22 -62.74
C TYR A 15 20.63 44.98 -61.34
N ASN A 16 20.39 43.80 -60.75
CA ASN A 16 20.94 43.40 -59.46
C ASN A 16 22.47 43.49 -59.42
N GLU A 17 23.14 42.97 -60.45
CA GLU A 17 24.61 42.99 -60.54
C GLU A 17 25.15 44.42 -60.65
N VAL A 18 24.48 45.27 -61.43
CA VAL A 18 24.87 46.68 -61.61
C VAL A 18 24.71 47.47 -60.31
N PHE A 19 23.55 47.38 -59.67
CA PHE A 19 23.27 48.14 -58.45
C PHE A 19 24.03 47.62 -57.25
N SER A 20 24.31 46.30 -57.15
CA SER A 20 25.20 45.75 -56.11
C SER A 20 26.62 46.28 -56.27
N GLN A 21 27.22 46.14 -57.46
CA GLN A 21 28.61 46.59 -57.71
C GLN A 21 28.78 48.09 -57.45
N LEU A 22 27.79 48.91 -57.83
CA LEU A 22 27.81 50.34 -57.54
C LEU A 22 27.61 50.66 -56.06
N LYS A 23 26.72 49.94 -55.37
CA LYS A 23 26.45 50.14 -53.95
C LYS A 23 27.67 49.76 -53.10
N ASP A 24 28.31 48.63 -53.42
CA ASP A 24 29.53 48.16 -52.76
C ASP A 24 30.67 49.18 -52.97
N HIS A 25 30.87 49.65 -54.21
CA HIS A 25 31.88 50.67 -54.52
C HIS A 25 31.61 52.02 -53.82
N ILE A 26 30.35 52.45 -53.72
CA ILE A 26 29.96 53.68 -53.00
C ILE A 26 30.13 53.53 -51.48
N GLN A 27 29.92 52.34 -50.93
CA GLN A 27 30.16 52.05 -49.51
C GLN A 27 31.66 52.08 -49.18
N GLU A 28 32.49 51.48 -50.03
CA GLU A 28 33.95 51.50 -49.89
C GLU A 28 34.53 52.90 -50.13
N ASN A 29 33.90 53.72 -50.99
CA ASN A 29 34.37 55.04 -51.38
C ASN A 29 33.27 56.14 -51.29
N PRO A 30 32.86 56.57 -50.07
CA PRO A 30 31.70 57.45 -49.87
C PRO A 30 31.84 58.88 -50.45
N THR A 31 33.06 59.34 -50.70
CA THR A 31 33.35 60.67 -51.26
C THR A 31 33.36 60.69 -52.79
N ASP A 32 33.23 59.55 -53.46
CA ASP A 32 33.19 59.44 -54.91
C ASP A 32 31.85 60.00 -55.46
N LYS A 33 31.87 61.30 -55.76
CA LYS A 33 30.73 62.00 -56.38
C LYS A 33 30.42 61.48 -57.79
N GLY A 34 31.39 60.88 -58.48
CA GLY A 34 31.22 60.31 -59.81
C GLY A 34 30.40 59.03 -59.76
N ALA A 35 30.74 58.11 -58.85
CA ALA A 35 29.99 56.89 -58.61
C ALA A 35 28.55 57.16 -58.16
N LYS A 36 28.34 58.13 -57.25
CA LYS A 36 27.00 58.56 -56.83
C LYS A 36 26.16 59.11 -57.99
N LYS A 37 26.72 60.00 -58.81
CA LYS A 37 26.04 60.51 -60.01
C LYS A 37 25.72 59.40 -61.02
N LEU A 38 26.61 58.42 -61.17
CA LEU A 38 26.40 57.28 -62.06
C LEU A 38 25.28 56.35 -61.54
N PHE A 39 25.23 56.13 -60.23
CA PHE A 39 24.14 55.41 -59.56
C PHE A 39 22.80 56.11 -59.75
N ASP A 40 22.73 57.43 -59.50
CA ASP A 40 21.52 58.23 -59.72
C ASP A 40 21.07 58.19 -61.20
N LYS A 41 22.03 58.21 -62.13
CA LYS A 41 21.78 58.10 -63.58
C LYS A 41 21.17 56.74 -63.93
N PHE A 42 21.75 55.64 -63.46
CA PHE A 42 21.23 54.29 -63.73
C PHE A 42 19.92 54.01 -62.99
N GLN A 43 19.70 54.57 -61.80
CA GLN A 43 18.39 54.55 -61.14
C GLN A 43 17.33 55.25 -62.01
N ASN A 44 17.65 56.43 -62.55
CA ASN A 44 16.74 57.14 -63.45
C ASN A 44 16.48 56.37 -64.76
N ASP A 45 17.50 55.70 -65.32
CA ASP A 45 17.36 54.89 -66.52
C ASP A 45 16.53 53.61 -66.26
N TYR A 46 16.77 52.92 -65.14
CA TYR A 46 15.95 51.78 -64.68
C TYR A 46 14.50 52.20 -64.44
N LYS A 47 14.28 53.33 -63.74
CA LYS A 47 12.95 53.91 -63.53
C LYS A 47 12.22 54.17 -64.85
N LYS A 48 12.89 54.75 -65.85
CA LYS A 48 12.28 55.00 -67.16
C LYS A 48 11.93 53.71 -67.93
N ARG A 49 12.76 52.67 -67.81
CA ARG A 49 12.58 51.39 -68.53
C ARG A 49 11.50 50.51 -67.88
N GLU A 50 11.56 50.34 -66.57
CA GLU A 50 10.85 49.25 -65.88
C GLU A 50 9.61 49.72 -65.09
N GLN A 51 9.53 50.99 -64.68
CA GLN A 51 8.43 51.48 -63.81
C GLN A 51 7.03 51.19 -64.39
N LYS A 52 6.84 51.41 -65.69
CA LYS A 52 5.55 51.21 -66.35
C LYS A 52 5.16 49.73 -66.39
N GLU A 53 6.13 48.85 -66.65
CA GLU A 53 5.92 47.40 -66.78
C GLU A 53 5.64 46.76 -65.42
N VAL A 54 6.43 47.12 -64.40
CA VAL A 54 6.25 46.63 -63.03
C VAL A 54 4.89 47.08 -62.46
N ILE A 55 4.55 48.37 -62.58
CA ILE A 55 3.25 48.87 -62.09
C ILE A 55 2.09 48.15 -62.78
N ALA A 56 2.14 47.96 -64.10
CA ALA A 56 1.08 47.25 -64.83
C ALA A 56 0.95 45.78 -64.39
N SER A 57 2.07 45.08 -64.16
CA SER A 57 2.08 43.71 -63.66
C SER A 57 1.49 43.62 -62.24
N VAL A 58 1.88 44.54 -61.37
CA VAL A 58 1.38 44.63 -59.99
C VAL A 58 -0.12 44.94 -59.97
N ASP A 59 -0.60 45.92 -60.75
CA ASP A 59 -2.03 46.24 -60.87
C ASP A 59 -2.84 45.05 -61.40
N SER A 60 -2.31 44.29 -62.36
CA SER A 60 -2.94 43.06 -62.84
C SER A 60 -3.05 42.02 -61.72
N LYS A 61 -2.00 41.81 -60.92
CA LYS A 61 -2.01 40.85 -59.81
C LYS A 61 -2.95 41.26 -58.69
N ILE A 62 -3.05 42.56 -58.40
CA ILE A 62 -4.06 43.11 -57.48
C ILE A 62 -5.47 42.76 -57.98
N GLY A 63 -5.74 42.93 -59.28
CA GLY A 63 -7.03 42.58 -59.90
C GLY A 63 -7.43 41.11 -59.76
N PHE A 64 -6.45 40.20 -59.65
CA PHE A 64 -6.67 38.78 -59.39
C PHE A 64 -6.56 38.39 -57.90
N HIS A 65 -6.44 39.35 -56.99
CA HIS A 65 -6.22 39.14 -55.55
C HIS A 65 -4.94 38.34 -55.22
N LEU A 66 -3.95 38.34 -56.11
CA LEU A 66 -2.65 37.67 -55.94
C LEU A 66 -1.67 38.58 -55.18
N TYR A 67 -2.06 39.01 -53.98
CA TYR A 67 -1.30 40.00 -53.20
C TYR A 67 0.09 39.50 -52.77
N ASP A 68 0.23 38.20 -52.50
CA ASP A 68 1.52 37.57 -52.16
C ASP A 68 2.51 37.55 -53.32
N GLU A 69 2.02 37.68 -54.56
CA GLU A 69 2.86 37.82 -55.74
C GLU A 69 3.04 39.30 -56.15
N ALA A 70 2.07 40.16 -55.85
CA ALA A 70 2.13 41.59 -56.15
C ALA A 70 3.11 42.33 -55.23
N LEU A 71 3.15 41.98 -53.94
CA LEU A 71 3.96 42.68 -52.94
C LEU A 71 5.48 42.50 -53.18
N PRO A 72 6.02 41.28 -53.44
CA PRO A 72 7.44 41.12 -53.73
C PRO A 72 7.90 41.87 -54.99
N LEU A 73 7.05 41.93 -56.03
CA LEU A 73 7.38 42.64 -57.27
C LEU A 73 7.54 44.15 -57.07
N ILE A 74 6.64 44.76 -56.29
CA ILE A 74 6.76 46.19 -55.99
C ILE A 74 7.91 46.45 -54.99
N GLU A 75 8.20 45.51 -54.09
CA GLU A 75 9.33 45.59 -53.15
C GLU A 75 10.69 45.47 -53.85
N GLU A 76 10.81 44.57 -54.83
CA GLU A 76 12.01 44.44 -55.67
C GLU A 76 12.27 45.75 -56.43
N TYR A 77 11.23 46.33 -57.03
CA TYR A 77 11.33 47.63 -57.70
C TYR A 77 11.73 48.76 -56.76
N LEU A 78 11.10 48.84 -55.58
CA LEU A 78 11.43 49.82 -54.54
C LEU A 78 12.83 49.59 -53.95
N GLY A 79 13.37 48.36 -54.03
CA GLY A 79 14.75 48.05 -53.65
C GLY A 79 15.78 48.80 -54.50
N PHE A 80 15.47 49.03 -55.78
CA PHE A 80 16.31 49.83 -56.68
C PHE A 80 15.94 51.31 -56.68
N ILE A 81 14.65 51.66 -56.52
CA ILE A 81 14.14 53.04 -56.51
C ILE A 81 13.32 53.32 -55.23
N PRO A 82 13.98 53.57 -54.09
CA PRO A 82 13.29 53.70 -52.80
C PRO A 82 12.33 54.88 -52.71
N ASP A 83 12.64 55.98 -53.41
CA ASP A 83 11.91 57.26 -53.29
C ASP A 83 10.77 57.41 -54.32
N ASP A 84 10.41 56.35 -55.04
CA ASP A 84 9.34 56.44 -56.03
C ASP A 84 7.95 56.51 -55.37
N LYS A 85 7.43 57.74 -55.24
CA LYS A 85 6.11 58.03 -54.65
C LYS A 85 4.98 57.16 -55.21
N LYS A 86 4.97 56.87 -56.52
CA LYS A 86 3.93 56.05 -57.15
C LYS A 86 3.98 54.60 -56.68
N ALA A 87 5.18 54.03 -56.62
CA ALA A 87 5.38 52.65 -56.17
C ALA A 87 5.14 52.51 -54.66
N LEU A 88 5.53 53.50 -53.84
CA LEU A 88 5.23 53.52 -52.40
C LEU A 88 3.73 53.57 -52.12
N GLN A 89 2.98 54.44 -52.82
CA GLN A 89 1.52 54.49 -52.73
C GLN A 89 0.87 53.18 -53.16
N LEU A 90 1.38 52.56 -54.22
CA LEU A 90 0.88 51.27 -54.69
C LEU A 90 1.18 50.14 -53.69
N LYS A 91 2.36 50.12 -53.09
CA LYS A 91 2.72 49.17 -52.01
C LYS A 91 1.76 49.30 -50.82
N GLU A 92 1.49 50.52 -50.36
CA GLU A 92 0.55 50.75 -49.27
C GLU A 92 -0.87 50.28 -49.63
N LYS A 93 -1.32 50.56 -50.86
CA LYS A 93 -2.61 50.07 -51.38
C LYS A 93 -2.69 48.54 -51.37
N ILE A 94 -1.65 47.83 -51.83
CA ILE A 94 -1.60 46.35 -51.80
C ILE A 94 -1.75 45.82 -50.39
N ILE A 95 -1.04 46.41 -49.42
CA ILE A 95 -1.10 45.98 -48.01
C ILE A 95 -2.52 46.19 -47.45
N GLN A 96 -3.13 47.35 -47.71
CA GLN A 96 -4.49 47.64 -47.25
C GLN A 96 -5.54 46.70 -47.88
N GLU A 97 -5.46 46.47 -49.19
CA GLU A 97 -6.38 45.57 -49.90
C GLU A 97 -6.19 44.10 -49.52
N LYS A 98 -4.95 43.66 -49.29
CA LYS A 98 -4.63 42.32 -48.78
C LYS A 98 -5.27 42.08 -47.42
N VAL A 99 -5.06 42.99 -46.46
CA VAL A 99 -5.65 42.88 -45.11
C VAL A 99 -7.18 42.81 -45.19
N LYS A 100 -7.80 43.69 -45.99
CA LYS A 100 -9.24 43.69 -46.19
C LYS A 100 -9.75 42.38 -46.78
N TYR A 101 -9.08 41.86 -47.82
CA TYR A 101 -9.44 40.61 -48.47
C TYR A 101 -9.31 39.40 -47.54
N GLU A 102 -8.23 39.30 -46.75
CA GLU A 102 -8.04 38.23 -45.78
C GLU A 102 -9.13 38.23 -44.69
N ILE A 103 -9.50 39.41 -44.19
CA ILE A 103 -10.59 39.56 -43.20
C ILE A 103 -11.92 39.15 -43.81
N ASP A 104 -12.28 39.65 -44.99
CA ASP A 104 -13.59 39.39 -45.60
C ASP A 104 -13.75 37.94 -46.08
N SER A 105 -12.73 37.37 -46.73
CA SER A 105 -12.72 35.98 -47.17
C SER A 105 -12.75 35.02 -45.97
N GLY A 106 -11.93 35.29 -44.95
CA GLY A 106 -11.88 34.52 -43.72
C GLY A 106 -13.18 34.60 -42.91
N TYR A 107 -13.78 35.78 -42.81
CA TYR A 107 -15.10 35.97 -42.19
C TYR A 107 -16.17 35.17 -42.94
N LYS A 108 -16.19 35.24 -44.28
CA LYS A 108 -17.17 34.52 -45.10
C LYS A 108 -17.04 33.01 -44.90
N GLY A 109 -15.83 32.47 -45.00
CA GLY A 109 -15.59 31.04 -44.78
C GLY A 109 -15.95 30.58 -43.36
N ALA A 110 -15.64 31.39 -42.34
CA ALA A 110 -16.05 31.10 -40.97
C ALA A 110 -17.58 31.15 -40.78
N LYS A 111 -18.24 32.12 -41.41
CA LYS A 111 -19.69 32.30 -41.34
C LYS A 111 -20.43 31.14 -42.02
N GLU A 112 -19.94 30.67 -43.16
CA GLU A 112 -20.46 29.48 -43.84
C GLU A 112 -20.38 28.24 -42.93
N GLN A 113 -19.24 28.01 -42.28
CA GLN A 113 -19.11 26.89 -41.33
C GLN A 113 -20.03 27.04 -40.11
N TYR A 114 -20.20 28.27 -39.61
CA TYR A 114 -21.12 28.55 -38.53
C TYR A 114 -22.59 28.29 -38.93
N ASP A 115 -22.99 28.70 -40.13
CA ASP A 115 -24.36 28.49 -40.63
C ASP A 115 -24.65 26.99 -40.87
N LEU A 116 -23.61 26.19 -41.17
CA LEU A 116 -23.66 24.72 -41.18
C LEU A 116 -23.60 24.08 -39.78
N GLN A 117 -23.62 24.87 -38.70
CA GLN A 117 -23.46 24.43 -37.31
C GLN A 117 -22.13 23.72 -37.00
N ASN A 118 -21.13 23.85 -37.88
CA ASN A 118 -19.77 23.33 -37.69
C ASN A 118 -18.93 24.30 -36.84
N TYR A 119 -19.35 24.52 -35.60
CA TYR A 119 -18.75 25.55 -34.74
C TYR A 119 -17.24 25.36 -34.49
N SER A 120 -16.73 24.12 -34.50
CA SER A 120 -15.30 23.85 -34.39
C SER A 120 -14.50 24.33 -35.60
N GLU A 121 -15.01 24.08 -36.80
CA GLU A 121 -14.37 24.50 -38.05
C GLU A 121 -14.44 26.03 -38.22
N ALA A 122 -15.58 26.64 -37.86
CA ALA A 122 -15.71 28.09 -37.80
C ALA A 122 -14.65 28.73 -36.88
N LEU A 123 -14.41 28.15 -35.69
CA LEU A 123 -13.38 28.64 -34.78
C LEU A 123 -11.94 28.39 -35.26
N LYS A 124 -11.68 27.32 -36.02
CA LYS A 124 -10.36 27.09 -36.65
C LYS A 124 -10.01 28.19 -37.65
N ILE A 125 -11.01 28.74 -38.34
CA ILE A 125 -10.83 29.87 -39.26
C ILE A 125 -10.73 31.18 -38.47
N LEU A 126 -11.60 31.41 -37.48
CA LEU A 126 -11.66 32.68 -36.74
C LEU A 126 -10.48 32.91 -35.80
N ASN A 127 -9.99 31.88 -35.11
CA ASN A 127 -8.91 32.04 -34.12
C ASN A 127 -7.61 32.62 -34.69
N PRO A 128 -7.05 32.13 -35.82
CA PRO A 128 -5.86 32.74 -36.40
C PRO A 128 -6.11 34.17 -36.89
N LEU A 129 -7.28 34.44 -37.49
CA LEU A 129 -7.64 35.78 -37.98
C LEU A 129 -7.79 36.79 -36.84
N VAL A 130 -8.46 36.43 -35.75
CA VAL A 130 -8.59 37.29 -34.55
C VAL A 130 -7.23 37.50 -33.87
N LYS A 131 -6.32 36.51 -33.93
CA LYS A 131 -4.96 36.65 -33.39
C LYS A 131 -4.12 37.65 -34.20
N GLN A 132 -4.26 37.62 -35.52
CA GLN A 132 -3.57 38.52 -36.46
C GLN A 132 -4.18 39.93 -36.44
N TYR A 133 -5.51 40.02 -36.40
CA TYR A 133 -6.29 41.25 -36.49
C TYR A 133 -7.08 41.50 -35.20
N LYS A 134 -6.36 41.70 -34.09
CA LYS A 134 -6.92 41.74 -32.72
C LYS A 134 -8.03 42.77 -32.49
N ASN A 135 -8.06 43.84 -33.28
CA ASN A 135 -9.01 44.95 -33.12
C ASN A 135 -10.18 44.91 -34.12
N GLU A 136 -10.26 43.87 -34.96
CA GLU A 136 -11.31 43.75 -35.96
C GLU A 136 -12.64 43.30 -35.32
N GLN A 137 -13.54 44.27 -35.10
CA GLN A 137 -14.82 44.09 -34.41
C GLN A 137 -15.73 43.07 -35.11
N LYS A 138 -15.68 42.99 -36.44
CA LYS A 138 -16.49 42.05 -37.21
C LYS A 138 -16.13 40.60 -36.88
N LEU A 139 -14.83 40.29 -36.77
CA LEU A 139 -14.34 38.95 -36.42
C LEU A 139 -14.59 38.60 -34.95
N LEU A 140 -14.41 39.56 -34.04
CA LEU A 140 -14.64 39.38 -32.60
C LEU A 140 -16.11 39.01 -32.30
N LYS A 141 -17.07 39.74 -32.87
CA LYS A 141 -18.50 39.48 -32.68
C LYS A 141 -18.91 38.10 -33.19
N LEU A 142 -18.42 37.71 -34.37
CA LEU A 142 -18.73 36.39 -34.92
C LEU A 142 -18.13 35.29 -34.06
N LYS A 143 -16.89 35.45 -33.58
CA LYS A 143 -16.25 34.49 -32.67
C LYS A 143 -17.05 34.31 -31.38
N GLU A 144 -17.44 35.40 -30.73
CA GLU A 144 -18.23 35.35 -29.49
C GLU A 144 -19.55 34.61 -29.71
N GLN A 145 -20.25 34.90 -30.81
CA GLN A 145 -21.50 34.21 -31.16
C GLN A 145 -21.28 32.71 -31.39
N VAL A 146 -20.24 32.33 -32.14
CA VAL A 146 -19.89 30.94 -32.40
C VAL A 146 -19.55 30.20 -31.08
N GLU A 147 -18.80 30.82 -30.17
CA GLU A 147 -18.45 30.22 -28.87
C GLU A 147 -19.68 30.04 -27.97
N LYS A 148 -20.62 30.99 -28.01
CA LYS A 148 -21.89 30.92 -27.28
C LYS A 148 -22.78 29.79 -27.79
N ASP A 149 -22.96 29.69 -29.11
CA ASP A 149 -23.84 28.67 -29.69
C ASP A 149 -23.23 27.27 -29.61
N LYS A 150 -21.90 27.15 -29.78
CA LYS A 150 -21.17 25.91 -29.52
C LYS A 150 -21.39 25.41 -28.10
N TRP A 151 -21.35 26.31 -27.13
CA TRP A 151 -21.62 25.97 -25.74
C TRP A 151 -23.06 25.52 -25.55
N GLN A 152 -24.03 26.25 -26.09
CA GLN A 152 -25.45 25.89 -25.97
C GLN A 152 -25.76 24.51 -26.57
N ALA A 153 -25.17 24.18 -27.72
CA ALA A 153 -25.30 22.86 -28.33
C ALA A 153 -24.71 21.76 -27.44
N GLN A 154 -23.53 22.00 -26.85
CA GLN A 154 -22.89 21.06 -25.93
C GLN A 154 -23.66 20.90 -24.61
N TYR A 155 -24.18 22.00 -24.07
CA TYR A 155 -25.06 22.04 -22.90
C TYR A 155 -26.30 21.16 -23.12
N ASN A 156 -27.03 21.38 -24.22
CA ASN A 156 -28.25 20.62 -24.53
C ASN A 156 -27.95 19.12 -24.68
N LYS A 157 -26.83 18.79 -25.35
CA LYS A 157 -26.39 17.41 -25.50
C LYS A 157 -26.12 16.74 -24.15
N TRP A 158 -25.33 17.36 -23.28
CA TRP A 158 -25.02 16.79 -21.97
C TRP A 158 -26.23 16.75 -21.04
N GLU A 159 -27.14 17.72 -21.10
CA GLU A 159 -28.37 17.67 -20.33
C GLU A 159 -29.25 16.48 -20.77
N SER A 160 -29.39 16.28 -22.08
CA SER A 160 -30.14 15.14 -22.62
C SER A 160 -29.51 13.81 -22.22
N GLU A 161 -28.19 13.68 -22.35
CA GLU A 161 -27.45 12.48 -21.94
C GLU A 161 -27.59 12.22 -20.43
N ALA A 162 -27.50 13.26 -19.60
CA ALA A 162 -27.68 13.12 -18.15
C ALA A 162 -29.08 12.59 -17.78
N ARG A 163 -30.12 13.09 -18.44
CA ARG A 163 -31.51 12.65 -18.23
C ARG A 163 -31.73 11.21 -18.69
N GLN A 164 -31.14 10.83 -19.82
CA GLN A 164 -31.21 9.48 -20.34
C GLN A 164 -30.47 8.49 -19.42
N SER A 165 -29.25 8.80 -18.99
CA SER A 165 -28.50 7.98 -18.03
C SER A 165 -29.24 7.83 -16.70
N LEU A 166 -29.94 8.88 -16.23
CA LEU A 166 -30.81 8.78 -15.05
C LEU A 166 -31.98 7.80 -15.26
N GLN A 167 -32.63 7.82 -16.43
CA GLN A 167 -33.71 6.87 -16.75
C GLN A 167 -33.20 5.43 -16.82
N ASN A 168 -31.96 5.23 -17.26
CA ASN A 168 -31.31 3.92 -17.34
C ASN A 168 -30.66 3.47 -16.01
N GLU A 169 -30.88 4.19 -14.90
CA GLU A 169 -30.25 3.94 -13.60
C GLU A 169 -28.70 3.99 -13.60
N GLN A 170 -28.10 4.65 -14.61
CA GLN A 170 -26.66 4.89 -14.73
C GLN A 170 -26.28 6.20 -13.99
N PHE A 171 -26.42 6.19 -12.66
CA PHE A 171 -26.31 7.39 -11.83
C PHE A 171 -24.97 8.12 -11.93
N ASP A 172 -23.85 7.39 -11.99
CA ASP A 172 -22.52 8.01 -12.04
C ASP A 172 -22.26 8.71 -13.38
N GLU A 173 -22.74 8.13 -14.49
CA GLU A 173 -22.70 8.77 -15.80
C GLU A 173 -23.58 10.02 -15.84
N ALA A 174 -24.79 9.93 -15.29
CA ALA A 174 -25.71 11.06 -15.18
C ALA A 174 -25.10 12.22 -14.36
N LEU A 175 -24.48 11.92 -13.22
CA LEU A 175 -23.78 12.90 -12.38
C LEU A 175 -22.63 13.55 -13.13
N LYS A 176 -21.80 12.75 -13.80
CA LYS A 176 -20.65 13.25 -14.58
C LYS A 176 -21.10 14.26 -15.63
N LYS A 177 -22.16 13.96 -16.38
CA LYS A 177 -22.70 14.89 -17.41
C LYS A 177 -23.24 16.18 -16.80
N ALA A 178 -23.96 16.09 -15.68
CA ALA A 178 -24.42 17.27 -14.93
C ALA A 178 -23.24 18.13 -14.41
N GLU A 179 -22.20 17.50 -13.87
CA GLU A 179 -21.01 18.18 -13.37
C GLU A 179 -20.19 18.86 -14.47
N MET A 180 -20.10 18.26 -15.66
CA MET A 180 -19.46 18.89 -16.83
C MET A 180 -20.12 20.22 -17.20
N ILE A 181 -21.44 20.33 -17.06
CA ILE A 181 -22.18 21.58 -17.26
C ILE A 181 -21.88 22.57 -16.12
N LEU A 182 -21.99 22.12 -14.86
CA LEU A 182 -21.76 22.96 -13.68
C LEU A 182 -20.32 23.48 -13.57
N LYS A 183 -19.35 22.84 -14.22
CA LYS A 183 -17.96 23.32 -14.28
C LYS A 183 -17.86 24.70 -14.95
N ARG A 184 -18.72 24.99 -15.93
CA ARG A 184 -18.77 26.29 -16.61
C ARG A 184 -19.86 27.19 -16.04
N GLU A 185 -21.01 26.61 -15.67
CA GLU A 185 -22.14 27.33 -15.09
C GLU A 185 -22.46 26.81 -13.68
N SER A 186 -21.62 27.15 -12.70
CA SER A 186 -21.74 26.66 -11.32
C SER A 186 -23.07 27.02 -10.65
N SER A 187 -23.72 28.10 -11.11
CA SER A 187 -25.01 28.59 -10.59
C SER A 187 -26.23 28.16 -11.41
N ASN A 188 -26.10 27.19 -12.32
CA ASN A 188 -27.24 26.73 -13.13
C ASN A 188 -28.27 25.96 -12.26
N LYS A 189 -29.36 26.64 -11.91
CA LYS A 189 -30.43 26.10 -11.03
C LYS A 189 -31.07 24.83 -11.59
N THR A 190 -31.21 24.71 -12.92
CA THR A 190 -31.85 23.56 -13.56
C THR A 190 -31.00 22.31 -13.38
N ILE A 191 -29.69 22.42 -13.61
CA ILE A 191 -28.76 21.30 -13.48
C ILE A 191 -28.48 20.96 -12.02
N LEU A 192 -28.48 21.94 -11.10
CA LEU A 192 -28.41 21.67 -9.66
C LEU A 192 -29.59 20.83 -9.18
N LYS A 193 -30.83 21.14 -9.62
CA LYS A 193 -32.01 20.32 -9.34
C LYS A 193 -31.92 18.92 -9.94
N LEU A 194 -31.38 18.81 -11.16
CA LEU A 194 -31.17 17.52 -11.80
C LEU A 194 -30.16 16.67 -11.01
N ARG A 195 -29.05 17.26 -10.56
CA ARG A 195 -28.04 16.61 -9.72
C ARG A 195 -28.63 16.10 -8.41
N GLU A 196 -29.41 16.94 -7.72
CA GLU A 196 -30.11 16.56 -6.49
C GLU A 196 -31.04 15.36 -6.73
N LYS A 197 -31.84 15.41 -7.80
CA LYS A 197 -32.70 14.29 -8.20
C LYS A 197 -31.92 13.01 -8.49
N ILE A 198 -30.77 13.09 -9.16
CA ILE A 198 -29.91 11.93 -9.45
C ILE A 198 -29.41 11.31 -8.14
N LEU A 199 -28.93 12.13 -7.19
CA LEU A 199 -28.43 11.66 -5.90
C LEU A 199 -29.54 11.02 -5.06
N ASP A 200 -30.75 11.58 -5.07
CA ASP A 200 -31.89 11.03 -4.35
C ASP A 200 -32.36 9.69 -4.91
N GLU A 201 -32.47 9.55 -6.23
CA GLU A 201 -32.81 8.27 -6.87
C GLU A 201 -31.69 7.23 -6.65
N GLN A 202 -30.42 7.63 -6.72
CA GLN A 202 -29.29 6.74 -6.42
C GLN A 202 -29.36 6.21 -4.98
N LYS A 203 -29.67 7.08 -4.00
CA LYS A 203 -29.88 6.68 -2.61
C LYS A 203 -31.04 5.70 -2.48
N LYS A 204 -32.19 5.97 -3.11
CA LYS A 204 -33.36 5.07 -3.09
C LYS A 204 -33.03 3.68 -3.66
N THR A 205 -32.36 3.62 -4.81
CA THR A 205 -31.98 2.35 -5.44
C THR A 205 -30.97 1.57 -4.60
N LYS A 206 -29.97 2.25 -4.01
CA LYS A 206 -29.01 1.61 -3.08
C LYS A 206 -29.72 1.04 -1.85
N LYS A 207 -30.62 1.80 -1.22
CA LYS A 207 -31.43 1.31 -0.09
C LYS A 207 -32.26 0.09 -0.46
N LYS A 208 -32.93 0.10 -1.63
CA LYS A 208 -33.74 -1.03 -2.09
C LYS A 208 -32.89 -2.30 -2.26
N LYS A 209 -31.73 -2.19 -2.94
CA LYS A 209 -30.81 -3.32 -3.10
C LYS A 209 -30.31 -3.88 -1.77
N LEU A 210 -29.96 -3.00 -0.82
CA LEU A 210 -29.56 -3.43 0.52
C LEU A 210 -30.70 -4.14 1.26
N TRP A 211 -31.93 -3.64 1.17
CA TRP A 211 -33.09 -4.31 1.75
C TRP A 211 -33.35 -5.70 1.14
N ASP A 212 -33.23 -5.82 -0.19
CA ASP A 212 -33.38 -7.11 -0.89
C ASP A 212 -32.29 -8.11 -0.45
N GLU A 213 -31.06 -7.65 -0.27
CA GLU A 213 -29.95 -8.45 0.23
C GLU A 213 -30.16 -8.87 1.69
N ILE A 214 -30.51 -7.93 2.57
CA ILE A 214 -30.82 -8.20 3.98
C ILE A 214 -31.89 -9.30 4.10
N ASN A 215 -32.98 -9.17 3.34
CA ASN A 215 -34.06 -10.14 3.34
C ASN A 215 -33.61 -11.51 2.82
N THR A 216 -32.70 -11.56 1.85
CA THR A 216 -32.14 -12.80 1.31
C THR A 216 -31.22 -13.48 2.34
N GLN A 217 -30.33 -12.72 2.96
CA GLN A 217 -29.40 -13.22 3.98
C GLN A 217 -30.13 -13.73 5.23
N ILE A 218 -31.20 -13.06 5.65
CA ILE A 218 -32.07 -13.52 6.74
C ILE A 218 -32.73 -14.87 6.40
N LYS A 219 -33.16 -15.08 5.15
CA LYS A 219 -33.79 -16.35 4.73
C LYS A 219 -32.82 -17.53 4.75
N ILE A 220 -31.55 -17.30 4.47
CA ILE A 220 -30.50 -18.34 4.51
C ILE A 220 -29.79 -18.42 5.87
N GLU A 221 -30.34 -17.76 6.90
CA GLU A 221 -29.82 -17.72 8.28
C GLU A 221 -28.39 -17.17 8.41
N ASN A 222 -27.93 -16.39 7.44
CA ASN A 222 -26.62 -15.75 7.47
C ASN A 222 -26.72 -14.36 8.12
N PHE A 223 -26.86 -14.37 9.44
CA PHE A 223 -27.09 -13.16 10.23
C PHE A 223 -25.90 -12.19 10.20
N SER A 224 -24.67 -12.68 10.08
CA SER A 224 -23.46 -11.84 10.03
C SER A 224 -23.45 -10.86 8.85
N ILE A 225 -23.76 -11.35 7.64
CA ILE A 225 -23.87 -10.51 6.44
C ILE A 225 -25.09 -9.60 6.55
N ALA A 226 -26.20 -10.09 7.09
CA ALA A 226 -27.39 -9.26 7.30
C ALA A 226 -27.10 -8.06 8.23
N VAL A 227 -26.39 -8.25 9.36
CA VAL A 227 -25.98 -7.15 10.25
C VAL A 227 -25.09 -6.15 9.52
N LYS A 228 -24.15 -6.63 8.70
CA LYS A 228 -23.29 -5.77 7.89
C LYS A 228 -24.10 -4.93 6.90
N CYS A 229 -25.00 -5.54 6.13
CA CYS A 229 -25.85 -4.81 5.19
C CYS A 229 -26.80 -3.83 5.89
N ILE A 230 -27.31 -4.15 7.08
CA ILE A 230 -28.11 -3.23 7.90
C ILE A 230 -27.27 -2.03 8.36
N LYS A 231 -26.00 -2.25 8.74
CA LYS A 231 -25.09 -1.15 9.09
C LYS A 231 -24.84 -0.22 7.90
N GLU A 232 -24.54 -0.78 6.72
CA GLU A 232 -24.38 0.00 5.48
C GLU A 232 -25.67 0.78 5.13
N LEU A 233 -26.84 0.20 5.37
CA LEU A 233 -28.13 0.87 5.19
C LEU A 233 -28.30 2.06 6.14
N LEU A 234 -27.93 1.90 7.42
CA LEU A 234 -28.01 2.95 8.45
C LEU A 234 -26.95 4.06 8.25
N GLU A 235 -25.83 3.78 7.58
CA GLU A 235 -24.90 4.81 7.14
C GLU A 235 -25.49 5.69 6.03
N ILE A 236 -26.32 5.11 5.15
CA ILE A 236 -27.03 5.85 4.09
C ILE A 236 -28.24 6.62 4.68
N ASP A 237 -28.93 6.04 5.65
CA ASP A 237 -30.06 6.67 6.35
C ASP A 237 -30.07 6.33 7.84
N PRO A 238 -29.44 7.20 8.65
CA PRO A 238 -29.36 7.00 10.10
C PRO A 238 -30.72 6.96 10.80
N ASN A 239 -31.78 7.48 10.17
CA ASN A 239 -33.11 7.57 10.75
C ASN A 239 -34.06 6.44 10.28
N ASP A 240 -33.55 5.41 9.59
CA ASP A 240 -34.36 4.25 9.20
C ASP A 240 -34.73 3.41 10.45
N SER A 241 -35.89 3.73 11.02
CA SER A 241 -36.43 3.05 12.20
C SER A 241 -36.71 1.56 11.99
N LYS A 242 -36.93 1.11 10.74
CA LYS A 242 -37.13 -0.32 10.44
C LYS A 242 -35.79 -1.06 10.48
N ALA A 243 -34.76 -0.48 9.86
CA ALA A 243 -33.41 -1.04 9.86
C ALA A 243 -32.84 -1.15 11.29
N SER A 244 -33.00 -0.11 12.11
CA SER A 244 -32.52 -0.11 13.51
C SER A 244 -33.19 -1.19 14.37
N LYS A 245 -34.52 -1.36 14.27
CA LYS A 245 -35.24 -2.44 14.98
C LYS A 245 -34.86 -3.83 14.47
N LEU A 246 -34.63 -3.96 13.17
CA LEU A 246 -34.20 -5.22 12.58
C LEU A 246 -32.78 -5.58 13.07
N GLN A 247 -31.89 -4.59 13.20
CA GLN A 247 -30.53 -4.78 13.68
C GLN A 247 -30.48 -5.47 15.05
N SER A 248 -31.20 -4.96 16.04
CA SER A 248 -31.21 -5.55 17.38
C SER A 248 -31.71 -7.00 17.35
N THR A 249 -32.77 -7.25 16.57
CA THR A 249 -33.36 -8.58 16.42
C THR A 249 -32.39 -9.57 15.75
N ILE A 250 -31.63 -9.13 14.76
CA ILE A 250 -30.68 -9.99 14.05
C ILE A 250 -29.43 -10.23 14.89
N ILE A 251 -28.93 -9.24 15.63
CA ILE A 251 -27.80 -9.40 16.57
C ILE A 251 -28.15 -10.43 17.65
N GLU A 252 -29.36 -10.40 18.19
CA GLU A 252 -29.82 -11.42 19.15
C GLU A 252 -29.86 -12.84 18.54
N LYS A 253 -30.24 -12.96 17.27
CA LYS A 253 -30.23 -14.25 16.57
C LYS A 253 -28.81 -14.72 16.25
N GLU A 254 -27.93 -13.81 15.85
CA GLU A 254 -26.52 -14.09 15.57
C GLU A 254 -25.80 -14.57 16.83
N THR A 255 -25.97 -13.87 17.95
CA THR A 255 -25.40 -14.27 19.25
C THR A 255 -25.89 -15.64 19.70
N LYS A 256 -27.19 -15.94 19.54
CA LYS A 256 -27.73 -17.29 19.81
C LYS A 256 -27.13 -18.37 18.90
N ASN A 257 -26.96 -18.09 17.60
CA ASN A 257 -26.40 -19.06 16.66
C ASN A 257 -24.90 -19.31 16.92
N LEU A 258 -24.15 -18.23 17.20
CA LEU A 258 -22.75 -18.30 17.61
C LEU A 258 -22.59 -19.16 18.87
N LEU A 259 -23.38 -18.88 19.91
CA LEU A 259 -23.37 -19.64 21.16
C LEU A 259 -23.61 -21.14 20.89
N LYS A 260 -24.64 -21.47 20.10
CA LYS A 260 -24.96 -22.85 19.73
C LYS A 260 -23.77 -23.55 19.03
N ASN A 261 -23.20 -22.92 18.00
CA ASN A 261 -22.11 -23.52 17.21
C ASN A 261 -20.83 -23.73 18.04
N VAL A 262 -20.48 -22.75 18.88
CA VAL A 262 -19.30 -22.82 19.76
C VAL A 262 -19.49 -23.91 20.82
N VAL A 263 -20.68 -24.00 21.42
CA VAL A 263 -20.99 -25.05 22.40
C VAL A 263 -20.98 -26.45 21.76
N GLU A 264 -21.50 -26.61 20.54
CA GLU A 264 -21.44 -27.87 19.80
C GLU A 264 -20.00 -28.29 19.49
N LEU A 265 -19.16 -27.34 19.05
CA LEU A 265 -17.73 -27.57 18.80
C LEU A 265 -17.01 -28.01 20.08
N ALA A 266 -17.17 -27.27 21.18
CA ALA A 266 -16.55 -27.60 22.46
C ALA A 266 -16.99 -28.98 22.98
N LYS A 267 -18.27 -29.35 22.81
CA LYS A 267 -18.79 -30.69 23.12
C LYS A 267 -18.16 -31.77 22.24
N ALA A 268 -17.87 -31.49 20.97
CA ALA A 268 -17.19 -32.42 20.06
C ALA A 268 -15.72 -32.62 20.44
N GLU A 269 -14.99 -31.55 20.75
CA GLU A 269 -13.58 -31.62 21.17
C GLU A 269 -13.42 -32.32 22.53
N LEU A 270 -14.36 -32.10 23.47
CA LEU A 270 -14.43 -32.85 24.72
C LEU A 270 -14.57 -34.36 24.48
N LYS A 271 -15.44 -34.78 23.53
CA LYS A 271 -15.57 -36.20 23.16
C LYS A 271 -14.31 -36.78 22.53
N ALA A 272 -13.50 -35.93 21.90
CA ALA A 272 -12.22 -36.30 21.30
C ALA A 272 -11.04 -36.28 22.29
N TYR A 273 -11.27 -36.01 23.58
CA TYR A 273 -10.25 -35.87 24.62
C TYR A 273 -9.25 -34.72 24.38
N LYS A 274 -9.65 -33.70 23.62
CA LYS A 274 -8.86 -32.49 23.36
C LYS A 274 -9.34 -31.35 24.27
N PHE A 275 -8.94 -31.42 25.54
CA PHE A 275 -9.45 -30.52 26.57
C PHE A 275 -9.04 -29.06 26.37
N ALA A 276 -7.79 -28.81 25.97
CA ALA A 276 -7.30 -27.46 25.69
C ALA A 276 -8.08 -26.81 24.53
N ASP A 277 -8.28 -27.54 23.43
CA ASP A 277 -9.03 -27.07 22.26
C ASP A 277 -10.50 -26.80 22.62
N ALA A 278 -11.10 -27.63 23.48
CA ALA A 278 -12.47 -27.45 23.96
C ALA A 278 -12.65 -26.18 24.82
N ILE A 279 -11.69 -25.88 25.71
CA ILE A 279 -11.69 -24.63 26.49
C ILE A 279 -11.45 -23.43 25.59
N GLN A 280 -10.46 -23.52 24.69
CA GLN A 280 -10.13 -22.45 23.75
C GLN A 280 -11.33 -22.09 22.87
N ALA A 281 -12.10 -23.06 22.40
CA ALA A 281 -13.32 -22.81 21.64
C ALA A 281 -14.34 -21.95 22.41
N LEU A 282 -14.50 -22.19 23.72
CA LEU A 282 -15.41 -21.43 24.59
C LEU A 282 -14.88 -20.03 24.95
N GLU A 283 -13.58 -19.83 24.96
CA GLU A 283 -12.93 -18.53 25.25
C GLU A 283 -13.07 -17.52 24.10
N VAL A 284 -13.49 -17.95 22.91
CA VAL A 284 -13.81 -17.06 21.77
C VAL A 284 -15.08 -16.25 22.00
N LEU A 285 -15.97 -16.69 22.90
CA LEU A 285 -17.19 -15.97 23.26
C LEU A 285 -16.87 -14.71 24.07
N SER A 286 -17.70 -13.68 23.97
CA SER A 286 -17.60 -12.47 24.81
C SER A 286 -17.84 -12.77 26.28
N ASP A 287 -17.30 -11.95 27.18
CA ASP A 287 -17.38 -12.15 28.65
C ASP A 287 -18.81 -12.41 29.15
N ASP A 288 -19.80 -11.70 28.62
CA ASP A 288 -21.22 -11.88 28.94
C ASP A 288 -21.73 -13.29 28.56
N LEU A 289 -21.30 -13.80 27.40
CA LEU A 289 -21.66 -15.13 26.90
C LEU A 289 -20.85 -16.23 27.58
N GLN A 290 -19.64 -15.94 28.04
CA GLN A 290 -18.86 -16.88 28.86
C GLN A 290 -19.51 -17.12 30.23
N SER A 291 -20.28 -16.14 30.71
CA SER A 291 -21.07 -16.23 31.95
C SER A 291 -22.42 -16.93 31.74
N ASP A 292 -22.74 -17.34 30.51
CA ASP A 292 -23.94 -18.13 30.22
C ASP A 292 -23.90 -19.47 30.99
N GLN A 293 -25.04 -19.86 31.54
CA GLN A 293 -25.14 -21.04 32.41
C GLN A 293 -24.73 -22.33 31.68
N GLU A 294 -25.03 -22.45 30.38
CA GLU A 294 -24.63 -23.62 29.59
C GLU A 294 -23.11 -23.67 29.41
N VAL A 295 -22.48 -22.53 29.12
CA VAL A 295 -21.02 -22.42 28.92
C VAL A 295 -20.26 -22.71 30.20
N MET A 296 -20.68 -22.13 31.32
CA MET A 296 -20.06 -22.36 32.64
C MET A 296 -20.13 -23.84 33.03
N SER A 297 -21.30 -24.45 32.91
CA SER A 297 -21.48 -25.88 33.21
C SER A 297 -20.62 -26.78 32.31
N LEU A 298 -20.41 -26.38 31.05
CA LEU A 298 -19.56 -27.12 30.12
C LEU A 298 -18.08 -26.96 30.45
N LYS A 299 -17.61 -25.75 30.82
CA LYS A 299 -16.23 -25.51 31.29
C LYS A 299 -15.91 -26.36 32.52
N GLU A 300 -16.78 -26.36 33.52
CA GLU A 300 -16.63 -27.20 34.72
C GLU A 300 -16.53 -28.69 34.37
N LYS A 301 -17.38 -29.15 33.45
CA LYS A 301 -17.38 -30.53 32.98
C LYS A 301 -16.07 -30.90 32.23
N ILE A 302 -15.56 -30.00 31.39
CA ILE A 302 -14.29 -30.20 30.67
C ILE A 302 -13.14 -30.32 31.68
N MET A 303 -13.05 -29.40 32.64
CA MET A 303 -12.01 -29.42 33.68
C MET A 303 -12.09 -30.67 34.56
N ALA A 304 -13.30 -31.13 34.90
CA ALA A 304 -13.50 -32.32 35.70
C ALA A 304 -13.05 -33.61 34.97
N GLU A 305 -13.38 -33.76 33.68
CA GLU A 305 -12.92 -34.91 32.88
C GLU A 305 -11.44 -34.85 32.56
N GLU A 306 -10.85 -33.66 32.34
CA GLU A 306 -9.41 -33.49 32.19
C GLU A 306 -8.66 -33.92 33.46
N LYS A 307 -9.11 -33.44 34.64
CA LYS A 307 -8.56 -33.84 35.96
C LYS A 307 -8.61 -35.37 36.13
N LYS A 308 -9.71 -36.00 35.75
CA LYS A 308 -9.89 -37.46 35.83
C LYS A 308 -8.99 -38.22 34.84
N PHE A 309 -8.84 -37.71 33.61
CA PHE A 309 -7.96 -38.28 32.59
C PHE A 309 -6.47 -38.22 33.01
N LEU A 310 -6.01 -37.06 33.47
CA LEU A 310 -4.65 -36.86 34.01
C LEU A 310 -4.37 -37.78 35.19
N LEU A 311 -5.30 -37.86 36.14
CA LEU A 311 -5.18 -38.72 37.31
C LEU A 311 -5.03 -40.20 36.91
N SER A 312 -5.87 -40.68 35.99
CA SER A 312 -5.81 -42.04 35.46
C SER A 312 -4.45 -42.33 34.80
N ASN A 313 -3.96 -41.40 33.97
CA ASN A 313 -2.71 -41.58 33.25
C ASN A 313 -1.50 -41.62 34.20
N LEU A 314 -1.45 -40.72 35.19
CA LEU A 314 -0.41 -40.70 36.22
C LEU A 314 -0.39 -41.98 37.05
N ILE A 315 -1.56 -42.46 37.49
CA ILE A 315 -1.69 -43.73 38.22
C ILE A 315 -1.25 -44.90 37.35
N SER A 316 -1.62 -44.93 36.07
CA SER A 316 -1.20 -46.00 35.14
C SER A 316 0.31 -46.03 34.93
N THR A 317 0.93 -44.85 34.81
CA THR A 317 2.38 -44.67 34.65
C THR A 317 3.12 -45.08 35.91
N ALA A 318 2.62 -44.67 37.08
CA ALA A 318 3.17 -45.10 38.37
C ALA A 318 3.13 -46.63 38.52
N LYS A 319 2.00 -47.29 38.19
CA LYS A 319 1.90 -48.76 38.21
C LYS A 319 2.94 -49.44 37.31
N LYS A 320 3.19 -48.88 36.11
CA LYS A 320 4.24 -49.37 35.20
C LYS A 320 5.63 -49.22 35.81
N LEU A 321 5.97 -48.04 36.36
CA LEU A 321 7.26 -47.79 37.00
C LEU A 321 7.51 -48.67 38.23
N ILE A 322 6.46 -49.00 39.00
CA ILE A 322 6.53 -49.96 40.11
C ILE A 322 6.90 -51.35 39.61
N LYS A 323 6.31 -51.79 38.48
CA LYS A 323 6.64 -53.08 37.85
C LYS A 323 8.11 -53.12 37.41
N ASP A 324 8.62 -52.00 36.93
CA ASP A 324 10.01 -51.84 36.49
C ASP A 324 11.00 -51.58 37.66
N LYS A 325 10.54 -51.65 38.92
CA LYS A 325 11.32 -51.39 40.15
C LYS A 325 11.93 -49.99 40.24
N LYS A 326 11.40 -49.00 39.51
CA LYS A 326 11.83 -47.60 39.56
C LYS A 326 11.00 -46.82 40.59
N TYR A 327 11.25 -47.08 41.87
CA TYR A 327 10.38 -46.61 42.95
C TYR A 327 10.36 -45.09 43.17
N GLU A 328 11.48 -44.40 42.98
CA GLU A 328 11.58 -42.94 43.13
C GLU A 328 10.75 -42.21 42.07
N ALA A 329 10.94 -42.55 40.79
CA ALA A 329 10.13 -42.01 39.69
C ALA A 329 8.64 -42.38 39.82
N ALA A 330 8.31 -43.55 40.38
CA ALA A 330 6.93 -43.92 40.65
C ALA A 330 6.30 -43.06 41.76
N LEU A 331 7.05 -42.72 42.82
CA LEU A 331 6.58 -41.84 43.90
C LEU A 331 6.34 -40.42 43.40
N GLU A 332 7.19 -39.89 42.51
CA GLU A 332 6.96 -38.58 41.88
C GLU A 332 5.62 -38.52 41.15
N ARG A 333 5.31 -39.53 40.31
CA ARG A 333 4.03 -39.60 39.59
C ARG A 333 2.82 -39.77 40.51
N ILE A 334 2.99 -40.48 41.64
CA ILE A 334 1.94 -40.63 42.65
C ILE A 334 1.73 -39.31 43.40
N ASP A 335 2.79 -38.57 43.72
CA ASP A 335 2.69 -37.26 44.37
C ASP A 335 2.07 -36.21 43.45
N GLU A 336 2.38 -36.24 42.15
CA GLU A 336 1.67 -35.46 41.12
C GLU A 336 0.16 -35.80 41.11
N ALA A 337 -0.19 -37.08 41.12
CA ALA A 337 -1.58 -37.55 41.16
C ALA A 337 -2.31 -37.14 42.46
N LEU A 338 -1.63 -37.21 43.60
CA LEU A 338 -2.17 -36.79 44.91
C LEU A 338 -2.37 -35.28 44.96
N LYS A 339 -1.43 -34.49 44.42
CA LYS A 339 -1.56 -33.04 44.31
C LYS A 339 -2.76 -32.64 43.45
N ILE A 340 -2.97 -33.32 42.31
CA ILE A 340 -4.13 -33.06 41.44
C ILE A 340 -5.44 -33.44 42.13
N SER A 341 -5.49 -34.55 42.87
CA SER A 341 -6.70 -35.02 43.57
C SER A 341 -6.92 -34.42 44.96
N ASP A 342 -6.15 -33.40 45.35
CA ASP A 342 -6.21 -32.79 46.68
C ASP A 342 -6.04 -33.82 47.83
N ASN A 343 -5.16 -34.80 47.62
CA ASN A 343 -4.89 -35.94 48.50
C ASN A 343 -6.08 -36.89 48.73
N MET A 344 -7.09 -36.91 47.85
CA MET A 344 -8.29 -37.74 48.02
C MET A 344 -8.27 -39.05 47.21
N SER A 345 -7.29 -39.27 46.33
CA SER A 345 -7.19 -40.50 45.54
C SER A 345 -6.79 -41.70 46.40
N LYS A 346 -7.77 -42.53 46.78
CA LYS A 346 -7.56 -43.77 47.56
C LYS A 346 -6.53 -44.70 46.91
N GLU A 347 -6.54 -44.78 45.59
CA GLU A 347 -5.65 -45.65 44.82
C GLU A 347 -4.20 -45.13 44.84
N ALA A 348 -3.99 -43.83 44.69
CA ALA A 348 -2.66 -43.21 44.79
C ALA A 348 -2.07 -43.33 46.21
N ILE A 349 -2.90 -43.15 47.26
CA ILE A 349 -2.49 -43.34 48.66
C ILE A 349 -2.06 -44.80 48.91
N ALA A 350 -2.83 -45.76 48.42
CA ALA A 350 -2.50 -47.18 48.56
C ALA A 350 -1.18 -47.52 47.86
N LEU A 351 -0.98 -47.03 46.62
CA LEU A 351 0.27 -47.24 45.88
C LEU A 351 1.48 -46.61 46.59
N LYS A 352 1.34 -45.40 47.15
CA LYS A 352 2.40 -44.74 47.94
C LYS A 352 2.80 -45.58 49.15
N THR A 353 1.81 -46.07 49.88
CA THR A 353 1.99 -46.91 51.07
C THR A 353 2.69 -48.23 50.72
N ASP A 354 2.30 -48.85 49.60
CA ASP A 354 2.91 -50.10 49.13
C ASP A 354 4.37 -49.93 48.71
N ILE A 355 4.72 -48.83 48.03
CA ILE A 355 6.11 -48.50 47.69
C ILE A 355 6.93 -48.24 48.96
N GLN A 356 6.40 -47.48 49.92
CA GLN A 356 7.09 -47.19 51.18
C GLN A 356 7.38 -48.46 51.99
N LYS A 357 6.45 -49.43 52.02
CA LYS A 357 6.68 -50.74 52.64
C LYS A 357 7.77 -51.54 51.94
N LYS A 358 7.75 -51.60 50.59
CA LYS A 358 8.77 -52.32 49.79
C LYS A 358 10.16 -51.70 49.94
N THR A 359 10.27 -50.38 49.81
CA THR A 359 11.54 -49.65 49.96
C THR A 359 12.11 -49.71 51.37
N ARG A 360 11.25 -49.65 52.41
CA ARG A 360 11.66 -49.87 53.81
C ARG A 360 12.24 -51.27 53.99
N LYS A 361 11.58 -52.30 53.46
CA LYS A 361 12.06 -53.68 53.53
C LYS A 361 13.41 -53.86 52.81
N ASP A 362 13.55 -53.35 51.59
CA ASP A 362 14.80 -53.44 50.81
C ASP A 362 15.97 -52.71 51.48
N LYS A 363 15.72 -51.53 52.09
CA LYS A 363 16.76 -50.79 52.85
C LYS A 363 17.20 -51.56 54.09
N ILE A 364 16.24 -52.11 54.84
CA ILE A 364 16.53 -52.91 56.04
C ILE A 364 17.34 -54.17 55.66
N GLU A 365 16.98 -54.87 54.57
CA GLU A 365 17.74 -56.04 54.09
C GLU A 365 19.19 -55.68 53.73
N LYS A 366 19.43 -54.57 53.01
CA LYS A 366 20.79 -54.09 52.70
C LYS A 366 21.61 -53.75 53.94
N PHE A 367 20.99 -53.12 54.94
CA PHE A 367 21.67 -52.85 56.21
C PHE A 367 21.99 -54.14 56.97
N PHE A 368 21.15 -55.18 56.87
CA PHE A 368 21.47 -56.50 57.42
C PHE A 368 22.59 -57.24 56.66
N GLU A 369 22.80 -56.99 55.37
CA GLU A 369 23.89 -57.60 54.60
C GLU A 369 25.28 -57.08 55.00
N ILE A 370 25.37 -55.82 55.44
CA ILE A 370 26.65 -55.19 55.85
C ILE A 370 27.01 -55.47 57.31
N LEU A 371 26.03 -55.75 58.18
CA LEU A 371 26.24 -56.00 59.61
C LEU A 371 27.22 -57.16 59.94
N PRO A 372 27.20 -58.30 59.23
CA PRO A 372 28.16 -59.40 59.44
C PRO A 372 29.63 -58.99 59.23
N VAL A 373 29.89 -58.01 58.36
CA VAL A 373 31.25 -57.52 58.07
C VAL A 373 31.81 -56.79 59.30
N TYR A 374 31.01 -55.90 59.89
CA TYR A 374 31.39 -55.18 61.11
C TYR A 374 31.53 -56.10 62.32
N GLN A 375 30.67 -57.13 62.44
CA GLN A 375 30.78 -58.16 63.48
C GLN A 375 32.09 -58.95 63.38
N LYS A 376 32.51 -59.35 62.18
CA LYS A 376 33.76 -60.11 61.97
C LYS A 376 35.00 -59.29 62.32
N ASN A 377 34.95 -57.98 62.10
CA ASN A 377 36.04 -57.04 62.37
C ASN A 377 36.06 -56.50 63.82
N LYS A 378 35.10 -56.90 64.68
CA LYS A 378 34.90 -56.38 66.06
C LYS A 378 34.67 -54.86 66.15
N SER A 379 34.18 -54.26 65.06
CA SER A 379 33.82 -52.84 64.97
C SER A 379 32.38 -52.62 65.45
N TYR A 380 32.17 -52.70 66.76
CA TYR A 380 30.83 -52.73 67.35
C TYR A 380 30.13 -51.37 67.42
N GLU A 381 30.87 -50.25 67.40
CA GLU A 381 30.28 -48.90 67.36
C GLU A 381 29.65 -48.62 65.98
N GLU A 382 30.33 -48.97 64.90
CA GLU A 382 29.80 -48.86 63.53
C GLU A 382 28.65 -49.85 63.28
N ALA A 383 28.70 -51.04 63.89
CA ALA A 383 27.58 -51.98 63.85
C ALA A 383 26.34 -51.45 64.60
N LEU A 384 26.54 -50.72 65.71
CA LEU A 384 25.44 -50.06 66.43
C LEU A 384 24.83 -48.92 65.63
N ASP A 385 25.62 -48.14 64.90
CA ASP A 385 25.12 -47.07 64.05
C ASP A 385 24.23 -47.63 62.93
N VAL A 386 24.67 -48.69 62.25
CA VAL A 386 23.84 -49.38 61.23
C VAL A 386 22.57 -49.99 61.86
N VAL A 387 22.64 -50.56 63.06
CA VAL A 387 21.46 -51.06 63.78
C VAL A 387 20.52 -49.94 64.19
N ASN A 388 21.03 -48.79 64.63
CA ASN A 388 20.22 -47.62 64.94
C ASN A 388 19.54 -47.08 63.68
N GLN A 389 20.21 -47.05 62.52
CA GLN A 389 19.58 -46.70 61.24
C GLN A 389 18.47 -47.68 60.84
N ILE A 390 18.62 -48.99 61.12
CA ILE A 390 17.52 -49.96 60.95
C ILE A 390 16.36 -49.67 61.90
N LEU A 391 16.63 -49.32 63.16
CA LEU A 391 15.62 -49.02 64.18
C LEU A 391 14.95 -47.66 63.98
N GLU A 392 15.62 -46.70 63.33
CA GLU A 392 14.98 -45.46 62.86
C GLU A 392 13.98 -45.75 61.74
N LEU A 393 14.27 -46.73 60.87
CA LEU A 393 13.35 -47.17 59.82
C LEU A 393 12.23 -48.07 60.37
N ASP A 394 12.53 -48.93 61.35
CA ASP A 394 11.59 -49.82 62.00
C ASP A 394 11.88 -49.98 63.51
N PRO A 395 11.27 -49.15 64.37
CA PRO A 395 11.56 -49.11 65.81
C PRO A 395 11.32 -50.42 66.56
N GLU A 396 10.40 -51.27 66.08
CA GLU A 396 10.07 -52.56 66.69
C GLU A 396 10.76 -53.75 66.00
N HIS A 397 11.73 -53.50 65.12
CA HIS A 397 12.37 -54.56 64.35
C HIS A 397 13.11 -55.54 65.26
N SER A 398 12.47 -56.67 65.54
CA SER A 398 12.87 -57.64 66.58
C SER A 398 14.33 -58.12 66.48
N LYS A 399 14.87 -58.29 65.26
CA LYS A 399 16.28 -58.67 65.07
C LYS A 399 17.25 -57.53 65.36
N ALA A 400 16.87 -56.29 65.03
CA ALA A 400 17.73 -55.12 65.22
C ALA A 400 17.81 -54.75 66.71
N LEU A 401 16.71 -54.83 67.45
CA LEU A 401 16.69 -54.66 68.91
C LEU A 401 17.57 -55.69 69.63
N LYS A 402 17.52 -56.96 69.21
CA LYS A 402 18.38 -58.02 69.77
C LYS A 402 19.86 -57.78 69.48
N LEU A 403 20.19 -57.37 68.25
CA LEU A 403 21.56 -57.02 67.88
C LEU A 403 22.06 -55.78 68.64
N LYS A 404 21.21 -54.76 68.80
CA LYS A 404 21.49 -53.56 69.59
C LYS A 404 21.89 -53.91 71.02
N SER A 405 21.02 -54.66 71.72
CA SER A 405 21.32 -55.12 73.08
C SER A 405 22.58 -56.01 73.15
N SER A 406 22.87 -56.79 72.11
CA SER A 406 24.10 -57.61 72.06
C SER A 406 25.36 -56.76 71.88
N PHE A 407 25.33 -55.74 71.04
CA PHE A 407 26.47 -54.86 70.78
C PHE A 407 26.69 -53.86 71.93
N GLU A 408 25.62 -53.32 72.51
CA GLU A 408 25.69 -52.45 73.70
C GLU A 408 26.28 -53.18 74.92
N LYS A 409 26.02 -54.49 75.03
CA LYS A 409 26.59 -55.35 76.08
C LYS A 409 28.08 -55.62 75.88
N GLU A 410 28.53 -55.81 74.65
CA GLU A 410 29.96 -55.92 74.29
C GLU A 410 30.71 -54.58 74.48
N LEU A 411 30.00 -53.45 74.42
CA LEU A 411 30.56 -52.09 74.59
C LEU A 411 30.40 -51.50 76.01
N GLY A 412 29.69 -52.18 76.92
CA GLY A 412 29.59 -51.80 78.33
C GLY A 412 28.87 -50.48 78.64
N ARG A 413 27.91 -50.03 77.81
CA ARG A 413 27.22 -48.73 77.99
C ARG A 413 25.74 -48.89 78.41
N VAL A 414 25.29 -48.07 79.37
CA VAL A 414 23.86 -47.87 79.75
C VAL A 414 23.49 -46.41 79.40
N PRO A 415 22.29 -46.09 78.87
CA PRO A 415 22.03 -44.79 78.25
C PRO A 415 21.38 -43.76 79.18
N GLU A 416 21.82 -42.50 79.07
CA GLU A 416 21.29 -41.32 79.79
C GLU A 416 20.63 -40.33 78.80
N ALA A 417 19.66 -39.56 79.31
CA ALA A 417 18.61 -38.87 78.55
C ALA A 417 18.88 -37.40 78.19
N VAL A 418 18.12 -36.98 77.18
CA VAL A 418 17.87 -35.68 76.49
C VAL A 418 17.94 -34.38 77.31
N GLU A 419 18.47 -33.30 76.69
CA GLU A 419 18.11 -31.89 76.98
C GLU A 419 17.96 -31.02 75.70
N LYS A 420 17.02 -30.06 75.76
CA LYS A 420 16.79 -28.92 74.83
C LYS A 420 17.26 -27.61 75.49
N PRO A 421 17.54 -26.53 74.74
CA PRO A 421 17.31 -25.19 75.30
C PRO A 421 16.58 -24.14 74.41
N ALA A 422 16.24 -23.06 75.11
CA ALA A 422 15.28 -21.97 74.91
C ALA A 422 15.63 -20.83 73.89
N LYS A 423 14.61 -19.97 73.67
CA LYS A 423 14.59 -18.66 72.97
C LYS A 423 15.15 -17.50 73.82
N VAL A 424 15.54 -16.39 73.15
CA VAL A 424 15.98 -15.09 73.72
C VAL A 424 15.30 -13.92 72.97
N PRO A 425 15.08 -12.72 73.58
CA PRO A 425 13.96 -11.80 73.35
C PRO A 425 14.31 -10.50 72.56
N ALA A 426 13.33 -9.58 72.50
CA ALA A 426 13.31 -8.33 71.73
C ALA A 426 13.47 -7.05 72.60
N GLU A 427 14.00 -5.97 72.01
CA GLU A 427 14.07 -4.59 72.51
C GLU A 427 13.54 -3.63 71.41
N GLU A 428 12.45 -2.90 71.65
CA GLU A 428 12.30 -1.49 72.07
C GLU A 428 12.12 -0.46 70.92
N LYS A 429 11.02 0.31 71.00
CA LYS A 429 10.61 1.41 70.12
C LYS A 429 10.62 2.74 70.88
N ALA A 430 10.72 3.85 70.13
CA ALA A 430 9.76 4.98 70.12
C ALA A 430 10.33 6.15 69.25
N PRO A 431 9.58 7.22 68.89
CA PRO A 431 8.11 7.47 68.94
C PRO A 431 7.52 8.08 67.64
N SER A 432 6.21 7.91 67.40
CA SER A 432 5.26 9.01 67.05
C SER A 432 3.88 8.47 66.64
N THR A 433 2.80 9.04 67.20
CA THR A 433 1.36 8.76 66.99
C THR A 433 0.96 7.27 67.03
N PRO A 434 0.54 6.75 68.19
CA PRO A 434 0.11 5.36 68.33
C PRO A 434 -1.13 5.09 67.46
N GLY A 435 -1.04 4.09 66.59
CA GLY A 435 -2.22 3.46 65.99
C GLY A 435 -2.36 3.49 64.47
N GLU A 436 -1.55 4.23 63.72
CA GLU A 436 -1.72 4.35 62.25
C GLU A 436 -0.47 4.00 61.43
N VAL A 437 -0.69 3.44 60.23
CA VAL A 437 0.38 3.20 59.24
C VAL A 437 0.69 4.50 58.50
N GLN A 438 1.94 4.96 58.59
CA GLN A 438 2.38 6.20 57.93
C GLN A 438 3.10 5.90 56.61
N VAL A 439 2.74 6.64 55.56
CA VAL A 439 3.38 6.56 54.24
C VAL A 439 4.04 7.89 53.89
N LEU A 440 5.35 7.86 53.65
CA LEU A 440 6.15 9.00 53.19
C LEU A 440 6.70 8.74 51.78
N ARG A 441 7.04 9.82 51.07
CA ARG A 441 7.59 9.74 49.70
C ARG A 441 8.59 10.83 49.41
N GLU A 442 9.66 10.49 48.71
CA GLU A 442 10.67 11.43 48.19
C GLU A 442 11.26 10.92 46.87
N TYR A 443 11.92 11.78 46.10
CA TYR A 443 12.59 11.37 44.85
C TYR A 443 13.96 12.00 44.68
N ASP A 444 14.81 11.35 43.89
CA ASP A 444 16.11 11.85 43.47
C ASP A 444 16.43 11.45 42.01
N TYR A 445 17.35 12.20 41.38
CA TYR A 445 17.77 11.98 39.99
C TYR A 445 19.02 11.10 39.97
N ILE A 446 18.96 9.97 39.26
CA ILE A 446 20.05 9.00 39.20
C ILE A 446 20.24 8.55 37.76
N GLY A 447 21.37 8.95 37.16
CA GLY A 447 21.84 8.41 35.89
C GLY A 447 20.86 8.57 34.72
N GLY A 448 20.18 9.71 34.59
CA GLY A 448 19.16 9.93 33.55
C GLY A 448 17.75 9.46 33.91
N ASP A 449 17.60 8.73 35.02
CA ASP A 449 16.32 8.25 35.54
C ASP A 449 15.96 8.98 36.86
N ILE A 450 14.73 8.79 37.32
CA ILE A 450 14.27 9.28 38.62
C ILE A 450 13.99 8.09 39.52
N ARG A 451 14.64 8.05 40.69
CA ARG A 451 14.31 7.10 41.74
C ARG A 451 13.24 7.73 42.64
N PHE A 452 12.05 7.14 42.66
CA PHE A 452 10.94 7.55 43.50
C PHE A 452 10.80 6.55 44.65
N LYS A 453 11.06 7.00 45.88
CA LYS A 453 11.07 6.16 47.09
C LYS A 453 9.80 6.37 47.91
N VAL A 454 9.11 5.27 48.22
CA VAL A 454 7.97 5.24 49.14
C VAL A 454 8.39 4.52 50.42
N ALA A 455 8.31 5.21 51.56
CA ALA A 455 8.65 4.65 52.87
C ALA A 455 7.37 4.41 53.68
N ILE A 456 7.15 3.17 54.08
CA ILE A 456 6.01 2.71 54.89
C ILE A 456 6.50 2.50 56.31
N ARG A 457 5.84 3.09 57.29
CA ARG A 457 6.16 2.95 58.71
C ARG A 457 4.95 2.38 59.44
N ASN A 458 5.13 1.25 60.11
CA ASN A 458 4.06 0.63 60.88
C ASN A 458 4.07 1.16 62.33
N TYR A 459 3.19 2.10 62.68
CA TYR A 459 3.01 2.53 64.09
C TYR A 459 1.82 1.87 64.79
N THR A 460 1.20 0.84 64.19
CA THR A 460 0.17 0.06 64.87
C THR A 460 0.81 -0.86 65.93
N GLU A 461 -0.03 -1.40 66.81
CA GLU A 461 0.38 -2.34 67.86
C GLU A 461 0.57 -3.76 67.31
N THR A 462 0.15 -4.03 66.07
CA THR A 462 0.13 -5.35 65.45
C THR A 462 0.91 -5.37 64.12
N ALA A 463 1.36 -6.55 63.70
CA ALA A 463 2.04 -6.67 62.42
C ALA A 463 1.05 -6.52 61.27
N ILE A 464 1.50 -5.92 60.16
CA ILE A 464 0.73 -5.82 58.92
C ILE A 464 1.35 -6.70 57.85
N THR A 465 0.52 -7.27 56.99
CA THR A 465 0.91 -8.27 55.98
C THR A 465 0.36 -7.91 54.60
N ASN A 466 0.88 -8.55 53.55
CA ASN A 466 0.43 -8.37 52.16
C ASN A 466 0.48 -6.91 51.70
N LEU A 467 1.52 -6.16 52.12
CA LEU A 467 1.61 -4.76 51.74
C LEU A 467 1.88 -4.66 50.23
N THR A 468 1.04 -3.91 49.53
CA THR A 468 1.18 -3.67 48.10
C THR A 468 1.23 -2.18 47.85
N VAL A 469 2.35 -1.70 47.29
CA VAL A 469 2.51 -0.31 46.87
C VAL A 469 2.22 -0.23 45.39
N VAL A 470 1.23 0.58 45.01
CA VAL A 470 0.87 0.87 43.62
C VAL A 470 1.10 2.34 43.35
N LEU A 471 1.88 2.66 42.32
CA LEU A 471 2.06 4.04 41.84
C LEU A 471 1.18 4.33 40.63
N ASN A 472 0.66 5.54 40.59
CA ASN A 472 0.03 6.18 39.45
C ASN A 472 0.99 7.26 38.91
N ILE A 473 1.42 7.06 37.67
CA ILE A 473 2.34 7.95 36.95
C ILE A 473 1.66 8.48 35.68
N THR A 474 2.07 9.65 35.21
CA THR A 474 1.64 10.19 33.91
C THR A 474 2.42 9.56 32.76
N GLU A 475 1.91 9.65 31.54
CA GLU A 475 2.57 9.20 30.29
C GLU A 475 3.97 9.81 30.04
N GLN A 476 4.36 10.83 30.81
CA GLN A 476 5.72 11.38 30.81
C GLN A 476 6.80 10.38 31.27
N TYR A 477 6.43 9.25 31.90
CA TYR A 477 7.38 8.26 32.41
C TYR A 477 7.05 6.83 31.97
N THR A 478 8.09 6.02 31.80
CA THR A 478 8.00 4.56 31.73
C THR A 478 8.60 3.91 32.97
N ILE A 479 8.04 2.78 33.38
CA ILE A 479 8.45 2.03 34.56
C ILE A 479 8.30 0.53 34.31
N GLU A 480 9.19 -0.29 34.87
CA GLU A 480 9.15 -1.75 34.71
C GLU A 480 7.98 -2.39 35.49
N SER A 481 7.67 -1.86 36.69
CA SER A 481 6.55 -2.34 37.49
C SER A 481 5.92 -1.20 38.29
N LEU A 482 4.62 -0.99 38.10
CA LEU A 482 3.80 -0.06 38.86
C LEU A 482 3.53 -0.55 40.30
N THR A 483 3.77 -1.83 40.55
CA THR A 483 3.43 -2.51 41.79
C THR A 483 4.64 -3.15 42.44
N LYS A 484 4.76 -3.01 43.76
CA LYS A 484 5.79 -3.67 44.57
C LYS A 484 5.15 -4.22 45.84
N GLN A 485 5.52 -5.44 46.20
CA GLN A 485 4.99 -6.12 47.38
C GLN A 485 6.02 -6.18 48.49
N VAL A 486 5.56 -5.98 49.72
CA VAL A 486 6.32 -6.22 50.95
C VAL A 486 5.51 -7.24 51.77
N PRO A 487 6.04 -8.46 52.02
CA PRO A 487 5.24 -9.54 52.61
C PRO A 487 4.73 -9.23 54.02
N TYR A 488 5.57 -8.58 54.83
CA TYR A 488 5.38 -8.44 56.27
C TYR A 488 6.09 -7.18 56.78
N LEU A 489 5.48 -6.48 57.74
CA LEU A 489 6.08 -5.34 58.44
C LEU A 489 5.72 -5.36 59.92
N ALA A 490 6.71 -5.53 60.79
CA ALA A 490 6.50 -5.62 62.23
C ALA A 490 6.05 -4.26 62.84
N PRO A 491 5.41 -4.26 64.01
CA PRO A 491 5.14 -3.03 64.76
C PRO A 491 6.45 -2.24 64.94
N GLY A 492 6.44 -0.95 64.57
CA GLY A 492 7.57 -0.02 64.71
C GLY A 492 8.59 -0.06 63.57
N GLU A 493 8.45 -1.01 62.65
CA GLU A 493 9.37 -1.19 61.54
C GLU A 493 9.07 -0.21 60.39
N THR A 494 10.12 0.19 59.67
CA THR A 494 10.03 1.02 58.46
C THR A 494 10.58 0.26 57.26
N ARG A 495 9.84 0.23 56.16
CA ARG A 495 10.30 -0.35 54.88
C ARG A 495 10.18 0.66 53.75
N GLY A 496 11.28 0.84 53.02
CA GLY A 496 11.34 1.66 51.81
C GLY A 496 11.25 0.78 50.56
N VAL A 497 10.48 1.24 49.57
CA VAL A 497 10.38 0.65 48.24
C VAL A 497 10.77 1.69 47.20
N ASP A 498 11.70 1.34 46.32
CA ASP A 498 12.22 2.23 45.29
C ASP A 498 11.60 1.88 43.92
N PHE A 499 11.14 2.90 43.21
CA PHE A 499 10.62 2.82 41.85
C PHE A 499 11.54 3.60 40.91
N LYS A 500 11.96 2.97 39.81
CA LYS A 500 12.82 3.59 38.81
C LYS A 500 11.98 4.13 37.65
N LEU A 501 11.82 5.44 37.58
CA LEU A 501 11.04 6.14 36.55
C LEU A 501 11.96 6.63 35.44
N THR A 502 11.71 6.18 34.22
CA THR A 502 12.45 6.62 33.02
C THR A 502 11.65 7.75 32.34
N PRO A 503 12.17 8.99 32.28
CA PRO A 503 11.44 10.10 31.67
C PRO A 503 11.45 10.03 30.14
N MET A 504 10.30 10.26 29.51
CA MET A 504 10.12 10.33 28.05
C MET A 504 9.94 11.77 27.55
N ALA A 505 9.53 12.69 28.41
CA ALA A 505 9.32 14.09 28.08
C ALA A 505 9.73 15.01 29.21
N CYS A 506 10.07 16.25 28.88
CA CYS A 506 10.33 17.30 29.87
C CYS A 506 9.03 17.96 30.32
N GLY A 507 8.94 18.37 31.58
CA GLY A 507 7.73 18.96 32.15
C GLY A 507 7.63 18.82 33.66
N GLN A 508 6.48 19.23 34.19
CA GLN A 508 6.10 18.94 35.57
C GLN A 508 4.99 17.89 35.57
N SER A 509 5.12 16.92 36.46
CA SER A 509 4.14 15.83 36.61
C SER A 509 4.05 15.40 38.07
N LYS A 510 2.87 14.93 38.45
CA LYS A 510 2.58 14.47 39.80
C LYS A 510 2.58 12.95 39.82
N VAL A 511 3.40 12.36 40.68
CA VAL A 511 3.37 10.93 40.99
C VAL A 511 2.64 10.74 42.32
N PHE A 512 1.63 9.89 42.34
CA PHE A 512 0.86 9.53 43.54
C PHE A 512 0.54 8.04 43.49
N GLY A 513 -0.24 7.52 44.43
CA GLY A 513 -0.50 6.08 44.48
C GLY A 513 -1.24 5.67 45.75
N SER A 514 -1.24 4.38 46.03
CA SER A 514 -1.81 3.80 47.23
C SER A 514 -0.90 2.69 47.78
N VAL A 515 -0.96 2.52 49.11
CA VAL A 515 -0.39 1.38 49.81
C VAL A 515 -1.56 0.63 50.42
N THR A 516 -1.81 -0.59 49.97
CA THR A 516 -2.79 -1.48 50.58
C THR A 516 -2.10 -2.49 51.48
N TYR A 517 -2.72 -2.90 52.59
CA TYR A 517 -2.19 -3.90 53.51
C TYR A 517 -3.32 -4.61 54.26
N SER A 518 -3.04 -5.79 54.81
CA SER A 518 -3.94 -6.52 55.71
C SER A 518 -3.48 -6.35 57.15
N ASP A 519 -4.40 -6.03 58.06
CA ASP A 519 -4.13 -5.99 59.50
C ASP A 519 -4.09 -7.40 60.12
N ALA A 520 -3.93 -7.47 61.44
CA ALA A 520 -3.85 -8.74 62.18
C ALA A 520 -5.18 -9.53 62.22
N PHE A 521 -6.30 -8.91 61.87
CA PHE A 521 -7.61 -9.56 61.75
C PHE A 521 -7.91 -9.98 60.31
N GLY A 522 -7.01 -9.68 59.36
CA GLY A 522 -7.16 -9.97 57.94
C GLY A 522 -7.96 -8.93 57.17
N GLU A 523 -8.33 -7.80 57.80
CA GLU A 523 -9.09 -6.75 57.12
C GLU A 523 -8.17 -5.92 56.21
N PRO A 524 -8.59 -5.62 54.96
CA PRO A 524 -7.81 -4.82 54.04
C PRO A 524 -7.94 -3.33 54.33
N HIS A 525 -6.81 -2.64 54.40
CA HIS A 525 -6.69 -1.19 54.57
C HIS A 525 -5.97 -0.56 53.39
N SER A 526 -6.21 0.73 53.14
CA SER A 526 -5.57 1.49 52.05
C SER A 526 -5.18 2.89 52.50
N VAL A 527 -3.91 3.24 52.29
CA VAL A 527 -3.36 4.57 52.60
C VAL A 527 -2.87 5.22 51.32
N THR A 528 -3.34 6.44 51.04
CA THR A 528 -2.96 7.18 49.83
C THR A 528 -1.54 7.75 49.93
N VAL A 529 -0.73 7.50 48.89
CA VAL A 529 0.56 8.18 48.69
C VAL A 529 0.28 9.59 48.19
N LYS A 530 0.53 10.61 49.03
CA LYS A 530 0.23 12.01 48.68
C LYS A 530 1.00 12.49 47.44
N PRO A 531 0.36 13.21 46.49
CA PRO A 531 0.97 13.62 45.23
C PRO A 531 2.32 14.35 45.34
N LYS A 532 3.29 13.82 44.58
CA LYS A 532 4.67 14.23 44.26
C LYS A 532 4.87 14.96 42.93
N THR A 533 4.75 16.29 42.91
CA THR A 533 5.71 17.27 42.37
C THR A 533 7.06 16.84 41.76
N ILE A 534 7.15 16.12 40.63
CA ILE A 534 8.43 15.93 39.90
C ILE A 534 8.55 16.97 38.79
N SER A 535 9.71 17.61 38.66
CA SER A 535 9.95 18.62 37.61
C SER A 535 11.22 18.31 36.83
N ILE A 536 11.09 18.02 35.55
CA ILE A 536 12.21 17.86 34.61
C ILE A 536 12.22 19.08 33.70
N LYS A 537 13.35 19.79 33.66
CA LYS A 537 13.53 20.94 32.76
C LYS A 537 14.52 20.53 31.67
N CYS A 538 14.16 20.70 30.40
CA CYS A 538 15.15 20.69 29.34
C CYS A 538 15.85 22.05 29.33
N PRO A 539 17.16 22.15 29.60
CA PRO A 539 17.89 23.38 29.39
C PRO A 539 17.91 23.72 27.89
N LEU A 540 17.54 24.95 27.55
CA LEU A 540 17.76 25.48 26.20
C LEU A 540 19.27 25.67 26.03
N VAL A 541 19.89 24.95 25.10
CA VAL A 541 21.34 24.97 24.85
C VAL A 541 21.69 25.84 23.66
N VAL A 542 22.89 26.40 23.67
CA VAL A 542 23.51 27.11 22.55
C VAL A 542 24.88 26.50 22.26
N PRO A 543 25.34 26.55 21.00
CA PRO A 543 26.60 25.92 20.62
C PRO A 543 27.78 26.67 21.28
N GLU A 544 28.75 25.91 21.77
CA GLU A 544 30.02 26.44 22.29
C GLU A 544 31.16 25.65 21.67
N ASP A 545 32.23 26.36 21.31
CA ASP A 545 33.47 25.76 20.82
C ASP A 545 34.55 25.84 21.92
N SER A 546 35.39 24.82 22.03
CA SER A 546 36.46 24.71 23.04
C SER A 546 37.52 23.73 22.59
N SER A 547 38.77 23.92 23.03
CA SER A 547 39.85 23.03 22.60
C SER A 547 39.77 21.65 23.24
N ARG A 548 40.25 20.61 22.55
CA ARG A 548 40.23 19.22 23.05
C ARG A 548 40.87 19.05 24.43
N LYS A 549 41.99 19.73 24.67
CA LYS A 549 42.72 19.68 25.95
C LYS A 549 41.90 20.25 27.12
N GLU A 550 41.08 21.26 26.87
CA GLU A 550 40.21 21.88 27.87
C GLU A 550 39.01 20.98 28.18
N ILE A 551 38.41 20.37 27.14
CA ILE A 551 37.30 19.41 27.29
C ILE A 551 37.76 18.20 28.12
N ASP A 552 38.89 17.59 27.78
CA ASP A 552 39.39 16.40 28.50
C ASP A 552 39.78 16.70 29.95
N LYS A 553 40.23 17.94 30.24
CA LYS A 553 40.50 18.38 31.62
C LYS A 553 39.21 18.60 32.39
N TRP A 554 38.20 19.21 31.77
CA TRP A 554 36.89 19.46 32.35
C TRP A 554 36.18 18.14 32.68
N LEU A 555 36.13 17.18 31.74
CA LEU A 555 35.45 15.88 31.90
C LEU A 555 35.88 15.08 33.15
N LYS A 556 37.08 15.29 33.69
CA LYS A 556 37.58 14.56 34.87
C LYS A 556 36.82 14.87 36.17
N SER A 557 36.14 16.00 36.26
CA SER A 557 35.40 16.43 37.46
C SER A 557 33.89 16.50 37.26
N GLN A 558 33.37 15.98 36.15
CA GLN A 558 31.97 16.13 35.74
C GLN A 558 31.11 14.93 36.12
N LEU A 559 29.82 15.18 36.30
CA LEU A 559 28.83 14.12 36.46
C LEU A 559 28.47 13.56 35.08
N LYS A 560 28.40 12.23 34.99
CA LYS A 560 28.05 11.49 33.77
C LYS A 560 26.69 10.85 33.94
N SER A 561 25.79 11.06 32.98
CA SER A 561 24.57 10.27 32.82
C SER A 561 24.58 9.58 31.46
N THR A 562 24.00 8.39 31.38
CA THR A 562 24.02 7.55 30.18
C THR A 562 22.62 7.05 29.88
N CYS A 563 22.23 7.05 28.61
CA CYS A 563 21.08 6.30 28.12
C CYS A 563 21.44 5.52 26.85
N SER A 564 20.59 4.57 26.46
CA SER A 564 20.76 3.83 25.21
C SER A 564 19.44 3.64 24.47
N VAL A 565 19.52 3.55 23.15
CA VAL A 565 18.42 3.20 22.25
C VAL A 565 18.83 1.94 21.47
N GLU A 566 17.99 0.91 21.50
CA GLU A 566 18.22 -0.33 20.75
C GLU A 566 18.10 -0.09 19.24
N LEU A 567 18.94 -0.77 18.45
CA LEU A 567 18.97 -0.63 16.99
C LEU A 567 17.89 -1.46 16.28
N GLY A 568 17.44 -2.58 16.88
CA GLY A 568 16.53 -3.52 16.22
C GLY A 568 17.13 -4.06 14.92
N ASN A 569 16.42 -3.87 13.80
CA ASN A 569 16.84 -4.29 12.45
C ASN A 569 17.66 -3.24 11.68
N ILE A 570 17.94 -2.07 12.29
CA ILE A 570 18.64 -0.98 11.60
C ILE A 570 20.15 -1.22 11.66
N PRO A 571 20.88 -1.13 10.52
CA PRO A 571 22.33 -1.24 10.51
C PRO A 571 23.00 -0.21 11.43
N ARG A 572 24.08 -0.63 12.10
CA ARG A 572 24.80 0.19 13.09
C ARG A 572 25.25 1.55 12.56
N GLU A 573 25.77 1.64 11.32
CA GLU A 573 26.17 2.94 10.75
C GLU A 573 24.98 3.86 10.50
N GLN A 574 23.85 3.30 10.07
CA GLN A 574 22.64 4.07 9.81
C GLN A 574 22.01 4.56 11.11
N GLY A 575 21.96 3.72 12.13
CA GLY A 575 21.54 4.12 13.46
C GLY A 575 22.43 5.23 14.04
N PHE A 576 23.74 5.15 13.85
CA PHE A 576 24.66 6.21 14.25
C PHE A 576 24.38 7.54 13.53
N LYS A 577 24.14 7.51 12.22
CA LYS A 577 23.77 8.70 11.43
C LYS A 577 22.47 9.34 11.92
N ILE A 578 21.44 8.54 12.19
CA ILE A 578 20.16 9.01 12.72
C ILE A 578 20.38 9.69 14.07
N ALA A 579 21.10 9.05 14.99
CA ALA A 579 21.37 9.61 16.30
C ALA A 579 22.12 10.95 16.23
N ASN A 580 23.18 11.03 15.41
CA ASN A 580 23.93 12.26 15.22
C ASN A 580 23.09 13.39 14.62
N ALA A 581 22.21 13.09 13.66
CA ALA A 581 21.32 14.08 13.08
C ALA A 581 20.35 14.66 14.13
N GLN A 582 19.79 13.81 15.01
CA GLN A 582 18.91 14.28 16.09
C GLN A 582 19.65 15.09 17.15
N ILE A 583 20.90 14.73 17.48
CA ILE A 583 21.72 15.48 18.44
C ILE A 583 22.15 16.83 17.85
N ALA A 584 22.56 16.86 16.58
CA ALA A 584 22.94 18.08 15.89
C ALA A 584 21.78 19.08 15.77
N ALA A 585 20.53 18.60 15.68
CA ALA A 585 19.33 19.43 15.65
C ALA A 585 19.07 20.19 16.96
N LEU A 586 19.84 19.94 18.03
CA LEU A 586 19.75 20.66 19.31
C LEU A 586 20.63 21.91 19.39
N ASP A 587 21.14 22.41 18.26
CA ASP A 587 22.07 23.55 18.22
C ASP A 587 23.33 23.32 19.07
N LEU A 588 23.83 22.08 19.13
CA LEU A 588 25.12 21.76 19.76
C LEU A 588 26.24 21.77 18.71
N HIS A 589 27.43 22.24 19.09
CA HIS A 589 28.58 22.27 18.19
C HIS A 589 29.27 20.90 18.17
N ASN A 590 29.49 20.31 16.98
CA ASN A 590 30.24 19.05 16.89
C ASN A 590 31.74 19.33 17.12
N VAL A 591 32.30 18.77 18.19
CA VAL A 591 33.71 18.93 18.57
C VAL A 591 34.54 17.68 18.26
N LEU A 592 33.89 16.55 17.96
CA LEU A 592 34.54 15.30 17.55
C LEU A 592 33.60 14.48 16.67
N MET A 593 34.12 13.97 15.54
CA MET A 593 33.45 13.00 14.69
C MET A 593 34.47 11.94 14.24
N GLU A 594 34.32 10.70 14.72
CA GLU A 594 35.13 9.56 14.31
C GLU A 594 34.27 8.50 13.60
N GLU A 595 34.12 8.61 12.28
CA GLU A 595 33.24 7.72 11.50
C GLU A 595 33.62 6.24 11.60
N LYS A 596 34.93 5.92 11.62
CA LYS A 596 35.41 4.53 11.72
C LYS A 596 35.12 3.89 13.08
N LYS A 597 35.08 4.69 14.16
CA LYS A 597 34.77 4.21 15.51
C LYS A 597 33.30 4.40 15.86
N LEU A 598 32.52 5.03 14.98
CA LEU A 598 31.11 5.40 15.18
C LEU A 598 30.92 6.12 16.53
N LEU A 599 31.74 7.13 16.75
CA LEU A 599 31.75 7.96 17.95
C LEU A 599 31.70 9.44 17.57
N SER A 600 30.87 10.20 18.26
CA SER A 600 30.72 11.65 18.08
C SER A 600 30.58 12.36 19.42
N GLU A 601 31.04 13.61 19.49
CA GLU A 601 30.84 14.48 20.65
C GLU A 601 30.36 15.87 20.22
N PHE A 602 29.36 16.37 20.93
CA PHE A 602 28.72 17.64 20.70
C PHE A 602 28.75 18.47 21.98
N LEU A 603 29.20 19.72 21.90
CA LEU A 603 29.36 20.65 23.02
C LEU A 603 28.40 21.83 22.91
N GLY A 604 27.86 22.24 24.05
CA GLY A 604 27.09 23.47 24.18
C GLY A 604 26.96 23.96 25.62
N VAL A 605 26.29 25.08 25.79
CA VAL A 605 26.06 25.73 27.08
C VAL A 605 24.57 25.98 27.27
N ALA A 606 24.06 25.73 28.47
CA ALA A 606 22.68 26.07 28.82
C ALA A 606 22.50 27.59 28.91
N LYS A 607 21.58 28.16 28.13
CA LYS A 607 21.34 29.61 28.00
C LYS A 607 21.05 30.32 29.33
N VAL A 608 20.40 29.64 30.27
CA VAL A 608 19.95 30.23 31.55
C VAL A 608 20.97 29.99 32.67
N THR A 609 21.45 28.76 32.84
CA THR A 609 22.35 28.40 33.93
C THR A 609 23.82 28.62 33.60
N GLN A 610 24.16 28.81 32.32
CA GLN A 610 25.52 28.90 31.80
C GLN A 610 26.38 27.64 32.06
N ASN A 611 25.74 26.52 32.37
CA ASN A 611 26.42 25.24 32.58
C ASN A 611 26.84 24.63 31.23
N LYS A 612 28.07 24.11 31.16
CA LYS A 612 28.56 23.36 30.00
C LYS A 612 27.92 21.97 29.94
N ILE A 613 27.65 21.53 28.71
CA ILE A 613 26.96 20.28 28.42
C ILE A 613 27.66 19.64 27.22
N LEU A 614 28.17 18.42 27.41
CA LEU A 614 28.72 17.61 26.33
C LEU A 614 27.86 16.36 26.15
N VAL A 615 27.42 16.12 24.92
CA VAL A 615 26.69 14.93 24.50
C VAL A 615 27.62 14.07 23.65
N ARG A 616 27.90 12.84 24.08
CA ARG A 616 28.64 11.85 23.31
C ARG A 616 27.69 10.78 22.80
N ALA A 617 27.69 10.50 21.49
CA ALA A 617 27.02 9.32 20.95
C ALA A 617 28.05 8.28 20.51
N THR A 618 27.76 7.01 20.79
CA THR A 618 28.60 5.88 20.42
C THR A 618 27.71 4.74 19.98
N ALA A 619 27.92 4.28 18.74
CA ALA A 619 27.23 3.08 18.28
C ALA A 619 27.94 1.85 18.83
N LEU A 620 27.21 1.00 19.55
CA LEU A 620 27.65 -0.35 19.96
C LEU A 620 27.04 -1.39 18.99
N GLU A 621 27.23 -2.68 19.24
CA GLU A 621 26.74 -3.73 18.33
C GLU A 621 25.22 -3.72 18.17
N ASP A 622 24.48 -3.59 19.26
CA ASP A 622 23.02 -3.73 19.33
C ASP A 622 22.27 -2.43 19.69
N LYS A 623 23.00 -1.36 20.03
CA LYS A 623 22.42 -0.11 20.55
C LYS A 623 23.27 1.12 20.24
N ILE A 624 22.61 2.28 20.21
CA ILE A 624 23.29 3.57 20.31
C ILE A 624 23.32 4.00 21.77
N GLN A 625 24.51 4.13 22.33
CA GLN A 625 24.74 4.71 23.66
C GLN A 625 24.93 6.21 23.53
N MET A 626 24.28 6.97 24.41
CA MET A 626 24.39 8.42 24.51
C MET A 626 24.76 8.80 25.94
N ASP A 627 25.88 9.50 26.09
CA ASP A 627 26.38 9.98 27.38
C ASP A 627 26.26 11.50 27.43
N VAL A 628 25.74 12.04 28.54
CA VAL A 628 25.73 13.49 28.81
C VAL A 628 26.59 13.80 30.02
N PHE A 629 27.50 14.76 29.83
CA PHE A 629 28.40 15.27 30.86
C PHE A 629 28.01 16.71 31.20
N THR A 630 27.79 17.01 32.48
CA THR A 630 27.47 18.35 32.99
C THR A 630 27.59 18.41 34.52
N ASP A 631 27.56 19.61 35.09
CA ASP A 631 27.63 19.84 36.54
C ASP A 631 26.27 19.62 37.26
N ASP A 632 25.16 19.51 36.51
CA ASP A 632 23.80 19.36 37.04
C ASP A 632 23.08 18.10 36.52
N MET A 633 22.85 17.13 37.42
CA MET A 633 22.13 15.89 37.11
C MET A 633 20.72 16.11 36.57
N LYS A 634 20.04 17.19 36.99
CA LYS A 634 18.69 17.48 36.51
C LYS A 634 18.70 17.88 35.03
N SER A 635 19.67 18.69 34.64
CA SER A 635 19.92 19.08 33.25
C SER A 635 20.34 17.89 32.39
N ALA A 636 21.20 16.99 32.93
CA ALA A 636 21.60 15.76 32.26
C ALA A 636 20.39 14.84 31.96
N THR A 637 19.55 14.59 32.97
CA THR A 637 18.32 13.80 32.83
C THR A 637 17.34 14.39 31.82
N GLY A 638 17.16 15.72 31.81
CA GLY A 638 16.27 16.38 30.86
C GLY A 638 16.71 16.25 29.41
N ILE A 639 17.99 16.51 29.12
CA ILE A 639 18.52 16.40 27.75
C ILE A 639 18.55 14.96 27.27
N LEU A 640 18.98 14.01 28.11
CA LEU A 640 18.99 12.59 27.73
C LEU A 640 17.59 12.09 27.39
N ALA A 641 16.57 12.44 28.20
CA ALA A 641 15.19 12.09 27.90
C ALA A 641 14.74 12.63 26.54
N TYR A 642 15.09 13.89 26.25
CA TYR A 642 14.72 14.55 25.00
C TYR A 642 15.40 13.91 23.78
N ILE A 643 16.73 13.75 23.82
CA ILE A 643 17.50 13.13 22.73
C ILE A 643 17.05 11.68 22.53
N ARG A 644 16.94 10.90 23.60
CA ARG A 644 16.50 9.51 23.53
C ARG A 644 15.17 9.40 22.81
N ASN A 645 14.19 10.25 23.14
CA ASN A 645 12.89 10.24 22.50
C ASN A 645 12.99 10.60 21.00
N LEU A 646 13.74 11.65 20.63
CA LEU A 646 13.95 12.02 19.22
C LEU A 646 14.58 10.90 18.42
N VAL A 647 15.65 10.29 18.95
CA VAL A 647 16.35 9.17 18.30
C VAL A 647 15.42 7.97 18.19
N GLN A 648 14.69 7.61 19.25
CA GLN A 648 13.78 6.47 19.25
C GLN A 648 12.63 6.64 18.24
N ILE A 649 12.07 7.84 18.11
CA ILE A 649 11.05 8.15 17.08
C ILE A 649 11.64 8.01 15.68
N ALA A 650 12.81 8.60 15.44
CA ALA A 650 13.45 8.55 14.13
C ALA A 650 13.84 7.11 13.72
N MET A 651 14.35 6.31 14.67
CA MET A 651 14.63 4.89 14.45
C MET A 651 13.36 4.11 14.12
N LYS A 652 12.27 4.33 14.87
CA LYS A 652 11.00 3.66 14.60
C LYS A 652 10.46 3.97 13.21
N VAL A 653 10.50 5.23 12.79
CA VAL A 653 10.10 5.66 11.44
C VAL A 653 10.95 4.97 10.37
N GLN A 654 12.27 4.89 10.57
CA GLN A 654 13.16 4.23 9.62
C GLN A 654 12.89 2.72 9.50
N ALA A 655 12.67 2.04 10.62
CA ALA A 655 12.33 0.61 10.63
C ALA A 655 10.98 0.36 9.92
N ASP A 656 9.98 1.19 10.18
CA ASP A 656 8.67 1.11 9.52
C ASP A 656 8.77 1.33 7.99
N LEU A 657 9.70 2.19 7.55
CA LEU A 657 9.97 2.42 6.12
C LEU A 657 10.62 1.21 5.45
N GLN A 658 11.62 0.57 6.08
CA GLN A 658 12.26 -0.63 5.54
C GLN A 658 11.28 -1.80 5.38
N ILE A 659 10.42 -2.02 6.39
CA ILE A 659 9.38 -3.08 6.33
C ILE A 659 8.40 -2.82 5.17
N LYS A 660 8.03 -1.55 4.93
CA LYS A 660 7.17 -1.17 3.81
C LYS A 660 7.85 -1.36 2.47
N GLU A 661 9.14 -1.05 2.37
CA GLU A 661 9.95 -1.23 1.17
C GLU A 661 10.00 -2.73 0.77
N GLU A 662 10.36 -3.61 1.70
CA GLU A 662 10.40 -5.05 1.47
C GLU A 662 9.02 -5.60 1.06
N LYS A 663 7.96 -5.18 1.75
CA LYS A 663 6.59 -5.62 1.44
C LYS A 663 6.16 -5.22 0.03
N ILE A 664 6.47 -3.99 -0.41
CA ILE A 664 6.12 -3.54 -1.77
C ILE A 664 6.99 -4.26 -2.81
N GLY A 665 8.27 -4.51 -2.51
CA GLY A 665 9.15 -5.31 -3.36
C GLY A 665 8.62 -6.73 -3.59
N ILE A 666 8.22 -7.44 -2.53
CA ILE A 666 7.63 -8.78 -2.61
C ILE A 666 6.36 -8.77 -3.47
N GLN A 667 5.48 -7.78 -3.27
CA GLN A 667 4.27 -7.64 -4.08
C GLN A 667 4.60 -7.54 -5.58
N ILE A 668 5.57 -6.70 -5.96
CA ILE A 668 5.97 -6.56 -7.37
C ILE A 668 6.47 -7.90 -7.94
N LEU A 669 7.26 -8.65 -7.18
CA LEU A 669 7.75 -9.97 -7.59
C LEU A 669 6.61 -10.99 -7.76
N ASP A 670 5.66 -11.04 -6.82
CA ASP A 670 4.48 -11.91 -6.91
C ASP A 670 3.69 -11.64 -8.21
N ALA A 671 3.56 -10.37 -8.59
CA ALA A 671 2.88 -10.00 -9.82
C ALA A 671 3.63 -10.44 -11.08
N PHE A 672 4.96 -10.43 -11.09
CA PHE A 672 5.73 -10.99 -12.19
C PHE A 672 5.52 -12.50 -12.33
N GLU A 673 5.40 -13.22 -11.23
CA GLU A 673 5.11 -14.65 -11.26
C GLU A 673 3.71 -14.92 -11.84
N ILE A 674 2.70 -14.15 -11.40
CA ILE A 674 1.34 -14.21 -11.93
C ILE A 674 1.33 -13.93 -13.44
N ILE A 675 2.03 -12.90 -13.91
CA ILE A 675 2.15 -12.59 -15.34
C ILE A 675 2.82 -13.73 -16.10
N GLY A 676 3.88 -14.34 -15.54
CA GLY A 676 4.53 -15.50 -16.13
C GLY A 676 3.58 -16.71 -16.29
N ARG A 677 2.72 -16.96 -15.30
CA ARG A 677 1.72 -18.04 -15.38
C ARG A 677 0.59 -17.72 -16.36
N LEU A 678 0.15 -16.47 -16.43
CA LEU A 678 -0.81 -16.02 -17.42
C LEU A 678 -0.26 -16.16 -18.84
N THR A 679 1.03 -15.92 -19.04
CA THR A 679 1.70 -16.13 -20.34
C THR A 679 1.68 -17.60 -20.73
N LYS A 680 1.99 -18.52 -19.81
CA LYS A 680 1.85 -19.97 -20.02
C LYS A 680 0.42 -20.38 -20.37
N LEU A 681 -0.58 -19.70 -19.81
CA LEU A 681 -1.98 -19.94 -20.14
C LEU A 681 -2.28 -19.53 -21.60
N CYS A 682 -1.71 -18.43 -22.08
CA CYS A 682 -1.79 -18.05 -23.49
C CYS A 682 -1.14 -19.12 -24.39
N ASP A 683 0.07 -19.56 -24.06
CA ASP A 683 0.79 -20.59 -24.83
C ASP A 683 -0.04 -21.89 -24.95
N LEU A 684 -0.69 -22.31 -23.86
CA LEU A 684 -1.59 -23.46 -23.85
C LEU A 684 -2.78 -23.27 -24.78
N CYS A 685 -3.36 -22.07 -24.82
CA CYS A 685 -4.48 -21.76 -25.70
C CYS A 685 -4.07 -21.81 -27.17
N GLN A 686 -2.88 -21.30 -27.51
CA GLN A 686 -2.36 -21.28 -28.88
C GLN A 686 -2.18 -22.69 -29.46
N ILE A 687 -1.67 -23.62 -28.65
CA ILE A 687 -1.48 -25.02 -29.08
C ILE A 687 -2.73 -25.89 -28.90
N ARG A 688 -3.83 -25.33 -28.41
CA ARG A 688 -5.06 -26.06 -28.05
C ARG A 688 -4.78 -27.23 -27.10
N GLY A 689 -4.05 -26.93 -26.02
CA GLY A 689 -3.55 -27.91 -25.07
C GLY A 689 -4.64 -28.65 -24.29
N ALA A 690 -4.21 -29.57 -23.42
CA ALA A 690 -5.13 -30.41 -22.67
C ALA A 690 -5.94 -29.57 -21.67
N VAL A 691 -7.23 -29.90 -21.52
CA VAL A 691 -8.13 -29.21 -20.58
C VAL A 691 -7.60 -29.32 -19.14
N LYS A 692 -7.02 -30.46 -18.78
CA LYS A 692 -6.43 -30.71 -17.45
C LYS A 692 -5.30 -29.74 -17.11
N ASP A 693 -4.43 -29.44 -18.08
CA ASP A 693 -3.30 -28.54 -17.89
C ASP A 693 -3.78 -27.10 -17.73
N GLY A 694 -4.80 -26.69 -18.49
CA GLY A 694 -5.41 -25.37 -18.33
C GLY A 694 -6.14 -25.20 -16.99
N VAL A 695 -6.86 -26.24 -16.52
CA VAL A 695 -7.46 -26.25 -15.17
C VAL A 695 -6.39 -26.16 -14.09
N LEU A 696 -5.25 -26.84 -14.25
CA LEU A 696 -4.12 -26.77 -13.32
C LEU A 696 -3.56 -25.34 -13.23
N ILE A 697 -3.25 -24.72 -14.37
CA ILE A 697 -2.74 -23.34 -14.42
C ILE A 697 -3.75 -22.36 -13.81
N LEU A 698 -5.04 -22.50 -14.11
CA LEU A 698 -6.09 -21.65 -13.55
C LEU A 698 -6.27 -21.85 -12.02
N ASN A 699 -6.09 -23.07 -11.51
CA ASN A 699 -6.09 -23.35 -10.07
C ASN A 699 -4.92 -22.68 -9.35
N GLU A 700 -3.72 -22.82 -9.90
CA GLU A 700 -2.52 -22.19 -9.35
C GLU A 700 -2.64 -20.67 -9.37
N LEU A 701 -3.11 -20.10 -10.48
CA LEU A 701 -3.39 -18.67 -10.61
C LEU A 701 -4.42 -18.20 -9.58
N ALA A 702 -5.51 -18.93 -9.38
CA ALA A 702 -6.52 -18.57 -8.38
C ALA A 702 -5.93 -18.54 -6.97
N GLY A 703 -5.14 -19.56 -6.57
CA GLY A 703 -4.50 -19.62 -5.26
C GLY A 703 -3.48 -18.51 -5.04
N GLN A 704 -2.66 -18.21 -6.05
CA GLN A 704 -1.69 -17.10 -5.98
C GLN A 704 -2.39 -15.74 -5.90
N ILE A 705 -3.43 -15.54 -6.71
CA ILE A 705 -4.14 -14.26 -6.76
C ILE A 705 -4.94 -14.01 -5.48
N GLU A 706 -5.45 -15.05 -4.83
CA GLU A 706 -6.24 -14.95 -3.59
C GLU A 706 -5.48 -14.27 -2.44
N SER A 707 -4.16 -14.49 -2.38
CA SER A 707 -3.26 -13.93 -1.37
C SER A 707 -2.53 -12.65 -1.84
N SER A 708 -2.61 -12.34 -3.13
CA SER A 708 -1.96 -11.18 -3.74
C SER A 708 -2.81 -9.89 -3.64
N TYR A 709 -2.18 -8.74 -3.94
CA TYR A 709 -2.90 -7.48 -4.08
C TYR A 709 -3.77 -7.39 -5.35
N LEU A 710 -3.65 -8.33 -6.29
CA LEU A 710 -4.44 -8.40 -7.51
C LEU A 710 -5.81 -9.08 -7.29
N LYS A 711 -6.09 -9.57 -6.07
CA LYS A 711 -7.33 -10.27 -5.71
C LYS A 711 -8.60 -9.56 -6.18
N GLY A 712 -8.71 -8.26 -5.91
CA GLY A 712 -9.90 -7.48 -6.21
C GLY A 712 -10.24 -7.38 -7.70
N GLU A 713 -9.22 -7.49 -8.56
CA GLU A 713 -9.36 -7.26 -10.00
C GLU A 713 -9.51 -8.58 -10.77
N LEU A 714 -8.75 -9.61 -10.39
CA LEU A 714 -8.59 -10.81 -11.20
C LEU A 714 -9.25 -12.07 -10.62
N PHE A 715 -9.38 -12.19 -9.29
CA PHE A 715 -9.76 -13.45 -8.64
C PHE A 715 -11.11 -14.00 -9.09
N ALA A 716 -12.15 -13.16 -9.07
CA ALA A 716 -13.50 -13.58 -9.46
C ALA A 716 -13.58 -14.00 -10.93
N VAL A 717 -12.90 -13.27 -11.82
CA VAL A 717 -12.95 -13.54 -13.27
C VAL A 717 -12.20 -14.83 -13.61
N ILE A 718 -11.03 -15.05 -13.00
CA ILE A 718 -10.23 -16.27 -13.17
C ILE A 718 -10.96 -17.49 -12.58
N THR A 719 -11.60 -17.34 -11.42
CA THR A 719 -12.37 -18.43 -10.80
C THR A 719 -13.57 -18.83 -11.64
N ASN A 720 -14.29 -17.85 -12.21
CA ASN A 720 -15.38 -18.12 -13.15
C ASN A 720 -14.87 -18.84 -14.42
N TRP A 721 -13.71 -18.43 -14.93
CA TRP A 721 -13.08 -19.10 -16.08
C TRP A 721 -12.62 -20.52 -15.77
N LYS A 722 -12.05 -20.76 -14.58
CA LYS A 722 -11.74 -22.09 -14.07
C LYS A 722 -12.96 -23.00 -14.12
N GLU A 723 -14.09 -22.58 -13.55
CA GLU A 723 -15.32 -23.38 -13.54
C GLU A 723 -15.86 -23.67 -14.95
N LYS A 724 -15.75 -22.68 -15.86
CA LYS A 724 -16.18 -22.84 -17.26
C LYS A 724 -15.28 -23.83 -18.01
N PHE A 725 -13.98 -23.72 -17.82
CA PHE A 725 -12.98 -24.56 -18.49
C PHE A 725 -13.04 -26.00 -17.99
N GLU A 726 -13.26 -26.21 -16.69
CA GLU A 726 -13.40 -27.54 -16.08
C GLU A 726 -14.64 -28.31 -16.57
N LYS A 727 -15.72 -27.60 -16.93
CA LYS A 727 -16.97 -28.20 -17.45
C LYS A 727 -16.86 -28.63 -18.93
N GLN A 728 -15.75 -28.35 -19.60
CA GLN A 728 -15.57 -28.70 -21.00
C GLN A 728 -15.48 -30.21 -21.20
N LYS A 729 -16.18 -30.72 -22.22
CA LYS A 729 -16.11 -32.13 -22.63
C LYS A 729 -15.02 -32.32 -23.69
N GLY A 730 -14.06 -33.20 -23.44
CA GLY A 730 -12.95 -33.53 -24.35
C GLY A 730 -11.59 -33.50 -23.64
N GLU A 731 -10.58 -34.17 -24.21
CA GLU A 731 -9.21 -34.13 -23.67
C GLU A 731 -8.48 -32.81 -24.01
N GLN A 732 -8.76 -32.23 -25.18
CA GLN A 732 -8.21 -30.95 -25.65
C GLN A 732 -9.26 -29.85 -25.65
N CYS A 733 -8.83 -28.60 -25.47
CA CYS A 733 -9.74 -27.45 -25.51
C CYS A 733 -10.20 -27.14 -26.94
N SER A 734 -11.49 -26.82 -27.09
CA SER A 734 -12.06 -26.33 -28.35
C SER A 734 -11.46 -24.99 -28.78
N GLU A 735 -11.46 -24.73 -30.09
CA GLU A 735 -10.97 -23.47 -30.67
C GLU A 735 -11.67 -22.24 -30.07
N GLU A 736 -12.99 -22.29 -29.93
CA GLU A 736 -13.77 -21.20 -29.31
C GLU A 736 -13.35 -20.93 -27.86
N MET A 737 -13.13 -21.98 -27.07
CA MET A 737 -12.76 -21.84 -25.66
C MET A 737 -11.33 -21.30 -25.53
N ALA A 738 -10.40 -21.83 -26.32
CA ALA A 738 -9.02 -21.36 -26.37
C ALA A 738 -8.93 -19.88 -26.76
N ASN A 739 -9.60 -19.49 -27.85
CA ASN A 739 -9.58 -18.11 -28.34
C ASN A 739 -10.19 -17.13 -27.33
N ASN A 740 -11.24 -17.53 -26.62
CA ASN A 740 -11.82 -16.69 -25.57
C ASN A 740 -10.90 -16.61 -24.35
N LEU A 741 -10.37 -17.73 -23.86
CA LEU A 741 -9.50 -17.75 -22.69
C LEU A 741 -8.21 -16.97 -22.92
N GLU A 742 -7.58 -17.11 -24.09
CA GLU A 742 -6.39 -16.35 -24.48
C GLU A 742 -6.67 -14.83 -24.47
N TYR A 743 -7.81 -14.40 -25.02
CA TYR A 743 -8.23 -12.99 -24.94
C TYR A 743 -8.30 -12.47 -23.51
N TYR A 744 -8.91 -13.25 -22.59
CA TYR A 744 -8.99 -12.83 -21.19
C TYR A 744 -7.63 -12.88 -20.51
N ALA A 745 -6.79 -13.89 -20.79
CA ALA A 745 -5.45 -14.00 -20.24
C ALA A 745 -4.57 -12.81 -20.62
N ILE A 746 -4.56 -12.40 -21.89
CA ILE A 746 -3.85 -11.19 -22.36
C ILE A 746 -4.35 -9.94 -21.62
N ASN A 747 -5.66 -9.81 -21.45
CA ASN A 747 -6.23 -8.68 -20.70
C ASN A 747 -5.88 -8.70 -19.22
N TRP A 748 -5.82 -9.88 -18.59
CA TRP A 748 -5.37 -10.03 -17.21
C TRP A 748 -3.89 -9.66 -17.07
N ILE A 749 -3.04 -10.01 -18.03
CA ILE A 749 -1.63 -9.56 -18.06
C ILE A 749 -1.56 -8.04 -18.13
N LYS A 750 -2.33 -7.39 -19.01
CA LYS A 750 -2.40 -5.92 -19.11
C LYS A 750 -2.83 -5.26 -17.81
N ILE A 751 -3.84 -5.82 -17.13
CA ILE A 751 -4.31 -5.32 -15.82
C ILE A 751 -3.20 -5.47 -14.77
N ALA A 752 -2.61 -6.67 -14.66
CA ALA A 752 -1.52 -6.94 -13.72
C ALA A 752 -0.35 -5.98 -13.97
N HIS A 753 0.11 -5.86 -15.22
CA HIS A 753 1.19 -4.97 -15.63
C HIS A 753 0.93 -3.50 -15.25
N LYS A 754 -0.27 -2.98 -15.56
CA LYS A 754 -0.64 -1.60 -15.23
C LYS A 754 -0.64 -1.33 -13.72
N ILE A 755 -1.15 -2.26 -12.92
CA ILE A 755 -1.17 -2.11 -11.46
C ILE A 755 0.26 -2.21 -10.90
N THR A 756 1.06 -3.14 -11.41
CA THR A 756 2.48 -3.28 -11.04
C THR A 756 3.28 -2.03 -11.40
N GLN A 757 3.04 -1.42 -12.56
CA GLN A 757 3.65 -0.13 -12.95
C GLN A 757 3.30 0.99 -11.96
N SER A 758 2.03 1.10 -11.58
CA SER A 758 1.57 2.09 -10.59
C SER A 758 2.23 1.88 -9.23
N LYS A 759 2.30 0.62 -8.76
CA LYS A 759 2.96 0.25 -7.50
C LYS A 759 4.46 0.51 -7.53
N TYR A 760 5.12 0.22 -8.64
CA TYR A 760 6.54 0.53 -8.83
C TYR A 760 6.79 2.03 -8.87
N GLY A 761 5.88 2.84 -9.45
CA GLY A 761 5.96 4.30 -9.37
C GLY A 761 6.01 4.81 -7.93
N VAL A 762 5.11 4.32 -7.08
CA VAL A 762 5.11 4.65 -5.64
C VAL A 762 6.38 4.16 -4.95
N TYR A 763 6.84 2.94 -5.28
CA TYR A 763 8.08 2.40 -4.75
C TYR A 763 9.29 3.28 -5.09
N LYS A 764 9.41 3.68 -6.35
CA LYS A 764 10.47 4.56 -6.85
C LYS A 764 10.44 5.94 -6.21
N GLU A 765 9.26 6.55 -6.07
CA GLU A 765 9.09 7.86 -5.43
C GLU A 765 9.35 7.83 -3.92
N THR A 766 9.02 6.74 -3.24
CA THR A 766 9.08 6.64 -1.77
C THR A 766 10.48 6.20 -1.28
N PHE A 767 11.17 5.35 -2.04
CA PHE A 767 12.38 4.67 -1.55
C PHE A 767 13.65 4.97 -2.37
N ASP A 768 13.55 5.45 -3.62
CA ASP A 768 14.73 5.60 -4.48
C ASP A 768 15.29 7.03 -4.47
N SER A 769 16.36 7.23 -3.70
CA SER A 769 17.34 8.31 -3.94
C SER A 769 18.41 7.81 -4.91
N SER A 770 18.00 7.45 -6.13
CA SER A 770 18.85 7.15 -7.29
C SER A 770 19.99 6.13 -7.05
N SER A 771 19.81 4.89 -7.53
CA SER A 771 20.85 3.98 -8.11
C SER A 771 21.05 2.57 -7.50
N SER A 772 20.08 1.99 -6.79
CA SER A 772 20.19 0.56 -6.46
C SER A 772 20.13 -0.32 -7.73
N SER A 773 20.93 -1.39 -7.80
CA SER A 773 20.88 -2.36 -8.90
C SER A 773 19.54 -3.11 -8.94
N ALA A 774 18.91 -3.30 -7.78
CA ALA A 774 17.61 -3.94 -7.66
C ALA A 774 16.48 -3.12 -8.31
N SER A 775 16.42 -1.80 -8.09
CA SER A 775 15.39 -0.95 -8.71
C SER A 775 15.52 -0.91 -10.23
N LYS A 776 16.75 -0.86 -10.76
CA LYS A 776 17.00 -0.97 -12.21
C LYS A 776 16.50 -2.29 -12.80
N ASN A 777 16.77 -3.42 -12.14
CA ASN A 777 16.31 -4.74 -12.60
C ASN A 777 14.78 -4.84 -12.62
N LEU A 778 14.10 -4.24 -11.62
CA LEU A 778 12.63 -4.19 -11.59
C LEU A 778 12.07 -3.33 -12.72
N GLU A 779 12.68 -2.18 -12.99
CA GLU A 779 12.28 -1.27 -14.09
C GLU A 779 12.43 -1.94 -15.46
N GLU A 780 13.58 -2.60 -15.69
CA GLU A 780 13.83 -3.36 -16.93
C GLU A 780 12.80 -4.46 -17.13
N ARG A 781 12.48 -5.24 -16.09
CA ARG A 781 11.44 -6.28 -16.18
C ARG A 781 10.04 -5.71 -16.43
N ILE A 782 9.68 -4.60 -15.79
CA ILE A 782 8.39 -3.94 -16.02
C ILE A 782 8.28 -3.48 -17.47
N ASN A 783 9.34 -2.91 -18.02
CA ASN A 783 9.33 -2.44 -19.40
C ASN A 783 9.28 -3.62 -20.38
N SER A 784 9.99 -4.72 -20.13
CA SER A 784 9.98 -5.91 -21.00
C SER A 784 8.60 -6.57 -21.10
N ILE A 785 7.76 -6.47 -20.06
CA ILE A 785 6.40 -7.04 -20.08
C ILE A 785 5.52 -6.35 -21.14
N ALA A 786 5.76 -5.07 -21.47
CA ALA A 786 5.03 -4.40 -22.54
C ALA A 786 5.30 -5.06 -23.90
N ASP A 787 6.56 -5.43 -24.14
CA ASP A 787 6.97 -6.14 -25.36
C ASP A 787 6.38 -7.56 -25.40
N GLU A 788 6.34 -8.26 -24.26
CA GLU A 788 5.68 -9.57 -24.12
C GLU A 788 4.18 -9.49 -24.46
N ILE A 789 3.46 -8.48 -23.95
CA ILE A 789 2.05 -8.24 -24.27
C ILE A 789 1.86 -8.01 -25.77
N HIS A 790 2.72 -7.18 -26.40
CA HIS A 790 2.64 -6.93 -27.83
C HIS A 790 2.89 -8.20 -28.65
N ALA A 791 3.83 -9.07 -28.24
CA ALA A 791 4.07 -10.34 -28.90
C ALA A 791 2.85 -11.27 -28.80
N LEU A 792 2.25 -11.39 -27.61
CA LEU A 792 1.04 -12.19 -27.38
C LEU A 792 -0.15 -11.69 -28.19
N GLU A 793 -0.37 -10.38 -28.27
CA GLU A 793 -1.45 -9.82 -29.08
C GLU A 793 -1.28 -10.09 -30.58
N ASN A 794 -0.04 -10.08 -31.07
CA ASN A 794 0.26 -10.44 -32.45
C ASN A 794 0.01 -11.93 -32.73
N ALA A 795 0.44 -12.81 -31.82
CA ALA A 795 0.19 -14.24 -31.93
C ALA A 795 -1.32 -14.53 -31.91
N TYR A 796 -2.05 -13.93 -30.97
CA TYR A 796 -3.51 -14.04 -30.88
C TYR A 796 -4.22 -13.58 -32.16
N LEU A 797 -3.80 -12.44 -32.72
CA LEU A 797 -4.34 -11.89 -33.95
C LEU A 797 -4.22 -12.88 -35.12
N ASN A 798 -3.08 -13.54 -35.26
CA ASN A 798 -2.86 -14.54 -36.32
C ASN A 798 -3.76 -15.79 -36.12
N THR A 799 -4.08 -16.16 -34.89
CA THR A 799 -4.96 -17.29 -34.57
C THR A 799 -6.42 -17.02 -34.91
N ILE A 800 -6.92 -15.83 -34.56
CA ILE A 800 -8.36 -15.52 -34.67
C ILE A 800 -8.77 -14.94 -36.02
N LEU A 801 -7.85 -14.40 -36.80
CA LEU A 801 -8.15 -13.77 -38.08
C LEU A 801 -8.58 -14.82 -39.14
N LYS A 802 -9.80 -14.71 -39.68
CA LYS A 802 -10.32 -15.67 -40.68
C LYS A 802 -10.53 -15.06 -42.06
N TYR A 803 -11.11 -13.86 -42.14
CA TYR A 803 -11.47 -13.26 -43.43
C TYR A 803 -11.46 -11.73 -43.38
N LEU A 804 -11.04 -11.08 -44.47
CA LEU A 804 -11.11 -9.63 -44.66
C LEU A 804 -11.87 -9.32 -45.96
N MET A 805 -12.74 -8.30 -45.91
CA MET A 805 -13.49 -7.80 -47.05
C MET A 805 -13.37 -6.29 -47.14
N ILE A 806 -13.26 -5.79 -48.37
CA ILE A 806 -13.37 -4.38 -48.71
C ILE A 806 -14.61 -4.23 -49.57
N ILE A 807 -15.56 -3.42 -49.12
CA ILE A 807 -16.88 -3.25 -49.71
C ILE A 807 -17.02 -1.79 -50.12
N HIS A 808 -17.50 -1.51 -51.32
CA HIS A 808 -17.80 -0.16 -51.75
C HIS A 808 -19.01 0.38 -50.99
N LYS A 809 -18.88 1.55 -50.37
CA LYS A 809 -19.84 2.04 -49.37
C LYS A 809 -21.22 2.37 -49.95
N GLU A 810 -21.27 2.89 -51.18
CA GLU A 810 -22.53 3.35 -51.78
C GLU A 810 -23.39 2.25 -52.39
N ASN A 811 -22.77 1.24 -53.02
CA ASN A 811 -23.49 0.19 -53.77
C ASN A 811 -23.31 -1.22 -53.19
N GLY A 812 -22.51 -1.37 -52.12
CA GLY A 812 -22.34 -2.64 -51.42
C GLY A 812 -21.53 -3.70 -52.17
N LEU A 813 -20.92 -3.35 -53.32
CA LEU A 813 -20.12 -4.29 -54.11
C LEU A 813 -18.80 -4.61 -53.41
N VAL A 814 -18.43 -5.88 -53.41
CA VAL A 814 -17.16 -6.34 -52.82
C VAL A 814 -16.02 -6.02 -53.78
N LEU A 815 -15.10 -5.15 -53.35
CA LEU A 815 -13.95 -4.70 -54.14
C LEU A 815 -12.76 -5.66 -54.02
N TYR A 816 -12.60 -6.28 -52.85
CA TYR A 816 -11.51 -7.20 -52.57
C TYR A 816 -11.84 -8.07 -51.36
N THR A 817 -11.35 -9.31 -51.40
CA THR A 817 -11.42 -10.25 -50.27
C THR A 817 -10.10 -10.95 -50.05
N GLN A 818 -9.85 -11.33 -48.80
CA GLN A 818 -8.72 -12.14 -48.41
C GLN A 818 -9.16 -13.15 -47.34
N GLY A 819 -8.99 -14.44 -47.64
CA GLY A 819 -9.07 -15.50 -46.64
C GLY A 819 -7.72 -15.72 -45.95
N PHE A 820 -7.76 -15.99 -44.66
CA PHE A 820 -6.58 -16.32 -43.84
C PHE A 820 -6.64 -17.74 -43.26
N GLY A 821 -7.74 -18.47 -43.51
CA GLY A 821 -7.94 -19.86 -43.07
C GLY A 821 -8.85 -20.64 -44.02
N SER A 822 -9.25 -21.84 -43.62
CA SER A 822 -10.01 -22.81 -44.43
C SER A 822 -11.53 -22.59 -44.44
N MET A 823 -12.00 -21.36 -44.18
CA MET A 823 -13.43 -21.06 -44.16
C MET A 823 -13.92 -20.78 -45.59
N GLU A 824 -14.89 -21.56 -46.07
CA GLU A 824 -15.65 -21.22 -47.28
C GLU A 824 -16.63 -20.09 -46.93
N PHE A 825 -16.47 -18.96 -47.61
CA PHE A 825 -17.19 -17.73 -47.31
C PHE A 825 -17.68 -17.08 -48.61
N ASP A 826 -19.00 -17.00 -48.79
CA ASP A 826 -19.60 -16.30 -49.92
C ASP A 826 -19.54 -14.78 -49.66
N SER A 827 -18.53 -14.15 -50.25
CA SER A 827 -18.27 -12.74 -50.06
C SER A 827 -19.39 -11.84 -50.58
N ASP A 828 -20.06 -12.22 -51.66
CA ASP A 828 -21.07 -11.38 -52.29
C ASP A 828 -22.36 -11.39 -51.48
N LEU A 829 -22.76 -12.56 -50.98
CA LEU A 829 -23.90 -12.70 -50.07
C LEU A 829 -23.69 -11.91 -48.77
N VAL A 830 -22.50 -12.02 -48.17
CA VAL A 830 -22.18 -11.34 -46.92
C VAL A 830 -22.01 -9.83 -47.12
N GLY A 831 -21.41 -9.41 -48.25
CA GLY A 831 -21.30 -7.99 -48.60
C GLY A 831 -22.67 -7.32 -48.73
N GLY A 832 -23.61 -7.97 -49.40
CA GLY A 832 -25.00 -7.53 -49.49
C GLY A 832 -25.71 -7.49 -48.13
N PHE A 833 -25.54 -8.54 -47.32
CA PHE A 833 -26.10 -8.61 -45.96
C PHE A 833 -25.57 -7.51 -45.04
N LEU A 834 -24.26 -7.28 -45.02
CA LEU A 834 -23.65 -6.22 -44.21
C LEU A 834 -24.10 -4.84 -44.66
N THR A 835 -24.30 -4.62 -45.95
CA THR A 835 -24.85 -3.37 -46.48
C THR A 835 -26.30 -3.18 -46.02
N ALA A 836 -27.12 -4.23 -46.06
CA ALA A 836 -28.50 -4.19 -45.57
C ALA A 836 -28.59 -3.93 -44.06
N ILE A 837 -27.75 -4.59 -43.24
CA ILE A 837 -27.66 -4.34 -41.79
C ILE A 837 -27.33 -2.88 -41.49
N GLN A 838 -26.46 -2.28 -42.30
CA GLN A 838 -26.02 -0.90 -42.07
C GLN A 838 -27.13 0.09 -42.40
N SER A 839 -27.83 -0.10 -43.53
CA SER A 839 -29.02 0.69 -43.86
C SER A 839 -30.09 0.56 -42.77
N PHE A 840 -30.34 -0.65 -42.28
CA PHE A 840 -31.27 -0.92 -41.19
C PHE A 840 -30.84 -0.27 -39.86
N GLY A 841 -29.54 -0.33 -39.53
CA GLY A 841 -28.98 0.27 -38.33
C GLY A 841 -29.10 1.80 -38.31
N VAL A 842 -28.87 2.44 -39.46
CA VAL A 842 -29.08 3.90 -39.61
C VAL A 842 -30.55 4.27 -39.47
N GLU A 843 -31.46 3.47 -40.06
CA GLU A 843 -32.90 3.69 -40.00
C GLU A 843 -33.47 3.56 -38.58
N ILE A 844 -32.98 2.59 -37.79
CA ILE A 844 -33.38 2.39 -36.39
C ILE A 844 -32.80 3.44 -35.44
N SER A 845 -31.52 3.78 -35.60
CA SER A 845 -30.82 4.60 -34.61
C SER A 845 -31.12 6.10 -34.71
N GLN A 846 -31.85 6.54 -35.75
CA GLN A 846 -32.18 7.95 -36.04
C GLN A 846 -30.96 8.90 -36.07
N LYS A 847 -29.74 8.32 -36.13
CA LYS A 847 -28.44 8.98 -36.19
C LYS A 847 -27.58 8.18 -37.15
N GLU A 848 -26.68 8.83 -37.89
CA GLU A 848 -25.69 8.14 -38.74
C GLU A 848 -24.60 7.46 -37.89
N THR A 849 -24.98 6.49 -37.07
CA THR A 849 -24.01 5.69 -36.30
C THR A 849 -23.92 4.32 -36.96
N PRO A 850 -22.87 4.07 -37.78
CA PRO A 850 -22.73 2.78 -38.45
C PRO A 850 -22.47 1.68 -37.43
N VAL A 851 -22.94 0.47 -37.74
CA VAL A 851 -22.67 -0.72 -36.93
C VAL A 851 -21.18 -1.03 -37.04
N THR A 852 -20.45 -0.99 -35.93
CA THR A 852 -19.00 -1.24 -35.91
C THR A 852 -18.64 -2.66 -35.52
N LYS A 853 -19.57 -3.41 -34.93
CA LYS A 853 -19.32 -4.76 -34.42
C LYS A 853 -20.59 -5.61 -34.44
N LEU A 854 -20.45 -6.86 -34.88
CA LEU A 854 -21.49 -7.89 -34.83
C LEU A 854 -20.89 -9.16 -34.23
N ALA A 855 -21.57 -9.77 -33.27
CA ALA A 855 -21.15 -11.04 -32.70
C ALA A 855 -22.23 -12.09 -32.96
N TYR A 856 -21.83 -13.24 -33.52
CA TYR A 856 -22.73 -14.35 -33.78
C TYR A 856 -22.03 -15.68 -33.49
N LYS A 857 -22.51 -16.37 -32.44
CA LYS A 857 -21.90 -17.60 -31.92
C LYS A 857 -20.38 -17.40 -31.69
N ASP A 858 -19.57 -18.14 -32.44
CA ASP A 858 -18.12 -18.24 -32.26
C ASP A 858 -17.36 -17.22 -33.10
N PHE A 859 -18.08 -16.40 -33.88
CA PHE A 859 -17.52 -15.40 -34.76
C PHE A 859 -17.87 -13.98 -34.36
N GLU A 860 -16.92 -13.10 -34.57
CA GLU A 860 -17.06 -11.66 -34.39
C GLU A 860 -16.68 -10.96 -35.69
N LEU A 861 -17.54 -10.06 -36.15
CA LEU A 861 -17.27 -9.20 -37.28
C LEU A 861 -16.99 -7.80 -36.76
N GLU A 862 -15.81 -7.28 -37.07
CA GLU A 862 -15.44 -5.90 -36.78
C GLU A 862 -15.50 -5.10 -38.10
N LEU A 863 -16.25 -4.00 -38.09
CA LEU A 863 -16.61 -3.21 -39.25
C LEU A 863 -16.05 -1.80 -39.08
N LYS A 864 -15.51 -1.26 -40.18
CA LYS A 864 -15.01 0.11 -40.22
C LYS A 864 -15.43 0.80 -41.51
N ASP A 865 -16.09 1.94 -41.36
CA ASP A 865 -16.48 2.81 -42.47
C ASP A 865 -15.40 3.87 -42.74
N GLY A 866 -15.02 4.00 -44.00
CA GLY A 866 -14.24 5.09 -44.55
C GLY A 866 -15.11 6.05 -45.36
N ASP A 867 -14.47 6.91 -46.15
CA ASP A 867 -15.14 7.88 -47.01
C ASP A 867 -15.82 7.20 -48.21
N PHE A 868 -15.17 6.19 -48.80
CA PHE A 868 -15.60 5.52 -50.03
C PHE A 868 -15.81 4.01 -49.86
N VAL A 869 -15.13 3.39 -48.89
CA VAL A 869 -15.21 1.94 -48.66
C VAL A 869 -15.53 1.61 -47.21
N ARG A 870 -16.04 0.40 -47.02
CA ARG A 870 -16.25 -0.25 -45.73
C ARG A 870 -15.37 -1.48 -45.68
N THR A 871 -14.61 -1.63 -44.60
CA THR A 871 -13.84 -2.85 -44.36
C THR A 871 -14.52 -3.69 -43.30
N ALA A 872 -14.65 -4.99 -43.56
CA ALA A 872 -15.19 -5.97 -42.62
C ALA A 872 -14.14 -7.04 -42.36
N ILE A 873 -13.85 -7.34 -41.10
CA ILE A 873 -12.95 -8.43 -40.71
C ILE A 873 -13.71 -9.44 -39.88
N VAL A 874 -13.58 -10.72 -40.24
CA VAL A 874 -14.20 -11.86 -39.57
C VAL A 874 -13.16 -12.53 -38.68
N LEU A 875 -13.51 -12.67 -37.40
CA LEU A 875 -12.66 -13.21 -36.35
C LEU A 875 -13.33 -14.44 -35.73
N ALA A 876 -12.58 -15.50 -35.44
CA ALA A 876 -13.06 -16.67 -34.67
C ALA A 876 -12.88 -16.49 -33.15
N GLY A 877 -12.95 -15.24 -32.70
CA GLY A 877 -12.68 -14.83 -31.34
C GLY A 877 -12.95 -13.34 -31.19
N LYS A 878 -12.67 -12.80 -30.01
CA LYS A 878 -12.93 -11.38 -29.71
C LYS A 878 -11.82 -10.51 -30.27
N GLY A 879 -12.19 -9.44 -30.98
CA GLY A 879 -11.25 -8.44 -31.48
C GLY A 879 -10.59 -7.64 -30.36
N THR A 880 -9.25 -7.65 -30.34
CA THR A 880 -8.45 -6.76 -29.49
C THR A 880 -8.39 -5.35 -30.09
N ASP A 881 -7.98 -4.38 -29.27
CA ASP A 881 -7.80 -2.99 -29.74
C ASP A 881 -6.74 -2.90 -30.86
N LEU A 882 -5.71 -3.75 -30.81
CA LEU A 882 -4.70 -3.87 -31.87
C LEU A 882 -5.31 -4.17 -33.23
N ILE A 883 -6.31 -5.07 -33.31
CA ILE A 883 -6.98 -5.40 -34.58
C ILE A 883 -7.74 -4.18 -35.12
N ARG A 884 -8.45 -3.47 -34.25
CA ARG A 884 -9.22 -2.28 -34.63
C ARG A 884 -8.31 -1.16 -35.14
N GLU A 885 -7.19 -0.94 -34.46
CA GLU A 885 -6.18 0.04 -34.87
C GLU A 885 -5.58 -0.32 -36.23
N ARG A 886 -5.20 -1.59 -36.44
CA ARG A 886 -4.67 -2.07 -37.72
C ARG A 886 -5.68 -1.97 -38.85
N LEU A 887 -6.93 -2.36 -38.61
CA LEU A 887 -8.02 -2.24 -39.58
C LEU A 887 -8.25 -0.78 -39.97
N SER A 888 -8.26 0.14 -38.99
CA SER A 888 -8.42 1.57 -39.24
C SER A 888 -7.24 2.17 -40.01
N SER A 889 -6.00 1.80 -39.67
CA SER A 889 -4.81 2.24 -40.40
C SER A 889 -4.81 1.71 -41.84
N PHE A 890 -5.12 0.42 -42.02
CA PHE A 890 -5.20 -0.22 -43.33
C PHE A 890 -6.24 0.45 -44.22
N MET A 891 -7.44 0.70 -43.71
CA MET A 891 -8.51 1.38 -44.45
C MET A 891 -8.08 2.79 -44.88
N THR A 892 -7.46 3.56 -43.98
CA THR A 892 -6.99 4.93 -44.28
C THR A 892 -5.94 4.91 -45.40
N ASP A 893 -5.00 3.97 -45.33
CA ASP A 893 -3.96 3.81 -46.35
C ASP A 893 -4.52 3.32 -47.69
N PHE A 894 -5.53 2.44 -47.64
CA PHE A 894 -6.24 1.96 -48.82
C PHE A 894 -6.97 3.10 -49.54
N GLU A 895 -7.80 3.86 -48.83
CA GLU A 895 -8.53 4.99 -49.42
C GLU A 895 -7.60 6.06 -49.95
N LYS A 896 -6.54 6.39 -49.22
CA LYS A 896 -5.53 7.35 -49.68
C LYS A 896 -4.88 6.91 -50.98
N LYS A 897 -4.56 5.62 -51.13
CA LYS A 897 -3.93 5.08 -52.34
C LYS A 897 -4.89 5.05 -53.53
N PHE A 898 -6.15 4.68 -53.32
CA PHE A 898 -7.12 4.45 -54.41
C PHE A 898 -8.14 5.57 -54.57
N LYS A 899 -7.98 6.71 -53.89
CA LYS A 899 -8.92 7.84 -53.88
C LYS A 899 -9.40 8.27 -55.28
N SER A 900 -8.49 8.36 -56.25
CA SER A 900 -8.82 8.75 -57.62
C SER A 900 -9.69 7.73 -58.33
N THR A 901 -9.46 6.44 -58.07
CA THR A 901 -10.20 5.31 -58.65
C THR A 901 -11.56 5.15 -57.97
N LEU A 902 -11.62 5.29 -56.64
CA LEU A 902 -12.85 5.14 -55.86
C LEU A 902 -13.85 6.28 -56.10
N LYS A 903 -13.38 7.52 -56.32
CA LYS A 903 -14.27 8.68 -56.56
C LYS A 903 -15.00 8.65 -57.92
N LYS A 904 -14.46 7.92 -58.90
CA LYS A 904 -15.03 7.75 -60.24
C LYS A 904 -15.06 6.27 -60.61
N TRP A 905 -15.48 5.44 -59.66
CA TRP A 905 -15.44 4.01 -59.85
C TRP A 905 -16.46 3.56 -60.91
N ASP A 906 -16.01 2.80 -61.90
CA ASP A 906 -16.77 2.34 -63.06
C ASP A 906 -17.22 0.87 -62.93
N GLY A 907 -16.99 0.26 -61.76
CA GLY A 907 -17.27 -1.16 -61.51
C GLY A 907 -16.07 -2.09 -61.73
N ASN A 908 -14.93 -1.60 -62.22
CA ASN A 908 -13.73 -2.43 -62.42
C ASN A 908 -13.01 -2.73 -61.08
N ILE A 909 -12.83 -4.01 -60.75
CA ILE A 909 -12.15 -4.48 -59.52
C ILE A 909 -10.68 -4.88 -59.72
N ASP A 910 -10.17 -4.93 -60.95
CA ASP A 910 -8.81 -5.40 -61.27
C ASP A 910 -7.73 -4.59 -60.56
N ALA A 911 -7.98 -3.29 -60.36
CA ALA A 911 -7.09 -2.38 -59.65
C ALA A 911 -6.85 -2.80 -58.18
N PHE A 912 -7.75 -3.60 -57.60
CA PHE A 912 -7.73 -4.02 -56.20
C PHE A 912 -7.23 -5.46 -56.00
N GLN A 913 -7.04 -6.25 -57.06
CA GLN A 913 -6.66 -7.67 -56.93
C GLN A 913 -5.23 -7.89 -56.38
N LYS A 914 -4.33 -6.90 -56.50
CA LYS A 914 -2.92 -6.98 -56.02
C LYS A 914 -2.72 -6.36 -54.64
N LEU A 915 -3.58 -6.70 -53.67
CA LEU A 915 -3.52 -6.15 -52.30
C LEU A 915 -2.93 -7.08 -51.25
N GLN A 916 -2.82 -8.38 -51.54
CA GLN A 916 -2.38 -9.39 -50.57
C GLN A 916 -1.07 -9.02 -49.83
N PRO A 917 0.02 -8.54 -50.47
CA PRO A 917 1.24 -8.16 -49.74
C PRO A 917 1.04 -6.99 -48.76
N LYS A 918 0.12 -6.08 -49.07
CA LYS A 918 -0.22 -4.93 -48.21
C LYS A 918 -1.08 -5.37 -47.04
N VAL A 919 -2.01 -6.29 -47.26
CA VAL A 919 -2.85 -6.88 -46.22
C VAL A 919 -1.98 -7.66 -45.25
N ASN A 920 -1.11 -8.53 -45.74
CA ASN A 920 -0.19 -9.30 -44.90
C ASN A 920 0.72 -8.40 -44.07
N LYS A 921 1.26 -7.33 -44.66
CA LYS A 921 2.05 -6.33 -43.94
C LYS A 921 1.23 -5.58 -42.88
N ALA A 922 -0.01 -5.19 -43.18
CA ALA A 922 -0.85 -4.43 -42.26
C ALA A 922 -1.29 -5.24 -41.04
N PHE A 923 -1.48 -6.55 -41.22
CA PHE A 923 -1.90 -7.46 -40.16
C PHE A 923 -0.76 -8.31 -39.57
N ASN A 924 0.49 -8.11 -40.03
CA ASN A 924 1.69 -8.83 -39.58
C ASN A 924 1.56 -10.36 -39.73
N ILE A 925 1.07 -10.79 -40.89
CA ILE A 925 0.85 -12.19 -41.23
C ILE A 925 2.10 -12.69 -41.93
N GLU A 926 2.75 -13.70 -41.36
CA GLU A 926 3.86 -14.38 -42.00
C GLU A 926 3.35 -15.15 -43.23
N VAL A 927 3.98 -14.90 -44.39
CA VAL A 927 3.66 -15.63 -45.61
C VAL A 927 4.37 -16.97 -45.50
N ALA A 928 3.62 -18.07 -45.39
CA ALA A 928 4.20 -19.39 -45.61
C ALA A 928 4.70 -19.46 -47.06
N GLU A 929 6.00 -19.70 -47.25
CA GLU A 929 6.61 -19.98 -48.56
C GLU A 929 6.04 -21.25 -49.20
#